data_AF-A0A1H2BUZ4-F1
#
_entry.id   AF-A0A1H2BUZ4-F1
#
_cell.length_a   1.000
_cell.length_b   1.000
_cell.length_c   1.000
_cell.angle_alpha   90.00
_cell.angle_beta   90.00
_cell.angle_gamma   90.00
#
_symmetry.space_group_name_H-M   'P 1'
#
loop_
_entity.id
_entity.type
_entity.pdbx_description
1 polymer ?
#
loop_
_entity_poly.entity_id
_entity_poly.type
_entity_poly.pdbx_seq_one_letter_code
_entity_poly.pdbx_strand_id
1 'polypeptide(L)'
;MLRSTRRAAALLTAAILAASAGVATPAAGSARPDVLVSEVAAGGPGGADDAFIELTNYGDAPADLDAWRVYHCGASGSRGASPLVPALAGVTLAPGETFLLAHRSSSLAATADAVFGTSLADDAMGVWLEDGDARLVDRIAVSPASRDSICGPPVPSTLDFARGQSYQRVGATGDVGADFVRAARTPSAANAERPDPGVQRGDVLVGELANGGPGGDADEFVALENTGAEPVDVGGWRLSVCTTLGARQTAGLLAQVPAGTTLPPGERLLVAHESAQVQEDGAVVRYPDPALAEDGFGVLVEDAAGTVVDAVGVYESDAVHEPAVDSACTQGTALPDRLDYRSGQTYRRVADTGDNAADFAVTAPGPEQNRAAGIRVSEFSHDPAAPFVELVNDGDRPADLTGWTVDRCLANGRRALEPVTVLDGVAIAPGATHVVPLTGTPPDEDGYGFSVHDADGRLVDRAGAYFALYSPCTDGVSLVPFLDIASGETHQRFQDTGDNVADFVRAPASPGAIPAGLHDPADIPAEELEPADVAPSPRPLPPTPLTPSDGADDVAGDAVLSARAAHTTGEPADVTFRGGPRLPVVENVAAVFTGVSPTAPPSELTLPGEERHRAAGLVRGEDTEPLVTEATEGFPYQRFELTVADDAPATFDVVWTGRSTGASELQLYVWNHRSGAWQLLDAGTGSVTLTGTVDAATAVRGRRVSVLVQDGPATRPAFTGAADRSFEDPADYDFAIGVLPDPQQLTEQFRDVHADQVSWLVRNAEARKIEYTAHVGDIVQNWMWGTHLERRARDEWGFASDLMGVLEDAGMPYGILPGNHDNKWGRDSGLFNEYFPPERFDTSPWYGGSWRPGDNISHYDTLEIDGAPFLVLNIGFVAYPDRDETLDWAASVVAAHPEHNVIVTTHEYLNRDAVPTTPENDRWTSLGERIWRQVVHPYDNVFLVLSGHVNGVAQAVRHEDDGRVVTELLANYQGYQADGLQDTGFLRLLQFDLDSKTMSVNTYSPSRDEHNAGEYYVAGPYGDEADEFVVPADIGDVYDKRVETTGFALASLDGLGTASADDGATAELAWTDLATGRRYVWFAEAADSAGRSARSPLSSFATAGR
;
A
#
# COMPACT_ATOMS: atom_id res chain seq x y z
N MET A 1 -12.79 44.59 37.57
CA MET A 1 -14.06 45.14 38.06
C MET A 1 -14.92 43.96 38.52
N LEU A 2 -15.01 43.71 39.85
CA LEU A 2 -16.23 43.90 40.69
C LEU A 2 -17.49 43.23 40.10
N ARG A 3 -18.35 42.43 40.76
CA ARG A 3 -18.64 41.98 42.15
C ARG A 3 -19.75 40.91 41.99
N SER A 4 -19.68 39.69 42.51
CA SER A 4 -20.08 39.22 43.86
C SER A 4 -21.59 39.25 44.26
N THR A 5 -22.11 38.05 44.59
CA THR A 5 -23.13 37.68 45.61
C THR A 5 -24.63 37.66 45.20
N ARG A 6 -25.51 36.73 45.63
CA ARG A 6 -25.79 36.23 47.01
C ARG A 6 -26.69 34.96 47.03
N ARG A 7 -26.49 34.16 48.10
CA ARG A 7 -27.20 32.99 48.69
C ARG A 7 -28.74 33.07 48.81
N ALA A 8 -29.42 31.91 48.88
CA ALA A 8 -30.20 31.49 50.07
C ALA A 8 -30.73 30.04 49.97
N ALA A 9 -30.58 29.29 51.07
CA ALA A 9 -31.11 27.96 51.31
C ALA A 9 -32.55 28.01 51.87
N ALA A 10 -33.33 26.95 51.64
CA ALA A 10 -34.56 26.68 52.38
C ALA A 10 -34.69 25.18 52.66
N LEU A 11 -34.67 24.85 53.95
CA LEU A 11 -35.12 23.58 54.51
C LEU A 11 -36.65 23.52 54.48
N LEU A 12 -37.22 22.37 54.12
CA LEU A 12 -38.56 21.98 54.54
C LEU A 12 -38.61 20.49 54.92
N THR A 13 -39.03 20.26 56.15
CA THR A 13 -39.38 19.00 56.81
C THR A 13 -40.80 18.55 56.42
N ALA A 14 -40.99 17.27 56.09
CA ALA A 14 -42.27 16.54 56.18
C ALA A 14 -41.95 15.02 56.25
N ALA A 15 -42.07 14.38 57.41
CA ALA A 15 -43.28 13.73 57.94
C ALA A 15 -43.62 12.42 57.21
N ILE A 16 -43.24 11.32 57.87
CA ILE A 16 -43.55 9.92 57.54
C ILE A 16 -45.04 9.67 57.78
N LEU A 17 -45.75 9.18 56.75
CA LEU A 17 -46.96 8.37 56.92
C LEU A 17 -47.05 7.35 55.79
N ALA A 18 -47.08 6.09 56.20
CA ALA A 18 -47.16 4.91 55.35
C ALA A 18 -48.48 4.86 54.57
N ALA A 19 -48.35 4.60 53.27
CA ALA A 19 -49.40 4.00 52.46
C ALA A 19 -48.75 2.90 51.61
N SER A 20 -49.12 1.68 51.91
CA SER A 20 -48.79 0.44 51.21
C SER A 20 -49.15 0.53 49.73
N ALA A 21 -48.15 0.57 48.85
CA ALA A 21 -48.29 0.27 47.44
C ALA A 21 -47.83 -1.18 47.22
N GLY A 22 -48.66 -1.98 46.55
CA GLY A 22 -48.36 -3.37 46.22
C GLY A 22 -47.04 -3.48 45.47
N VAL A 23 -46.21 -4.41 45.92
CA VAL A 23 -45.03 -4.87 45.21
C VAL A 23 -45.51 -5.42 43.87
N ALA A 24 -45.30 -4.66 42.80
CA ALA A 24 -45.20 -5.27 41.48
C ALA A 24 -43.98 -6.17 41.53
N THR A 25 -44.22 -7.48 41.42
CA THR A 25 -43.16 -8.46 41.14
C THR A 25 -42.31 -7.93 39.97
N PRO A 26 -40.97 -7.96 40.07
CA PRO A 26 -40.15 -7.70 38.90
C PRO A 26 -40.57 -8.72 37.83
N ALA A 27 -40.78 -8.25 36.60
CA ALA A 27 -40.90 -9.16 35.48
C ALA A 27 -39.65 -10.04 35.48
N ALA A 28 -39.83 -11.36 35.48
CA ALA A 28 -38.74 -12.30 35.28
C ALA A 28 -38.05 -11.90 33.97
N GLY A 29 -36.84 -11.35 34.08
CA GLY A 29 -35.95 -11.26 32.93
C GLY A 29 -35.80 -12.68 32.38
N SER A 30 -35.84 -12.82 31.06
CA SER A 30 -35.53 -14.10 30.42
C SER A 30 -34.20 -14.60 30.98
N ALA A 31 -34.17 -15.78 31.58
CA ALA A 31 -32.93 -16.42 31.98
C ALA A 31 -32.01 -16.51 30.76
N ARG A 32 -30.73 -16.16 30.90
CA ARG A 32 -29.78 -16.07 29.77
C ARG A 32 -28.48 -16.79 30.15
N PRO A 33 -27.93 -17.60 29.23
CA PRO A 33 -26.55 -18.08 29.37
C PRO A 33 -25.58 -16.90 29.30
N ASP A 34 -24.48 -16.99 30.03
CA ASP A 34 -23.41 -15.98 30.04
C ASP A 34 -22.06 -16.68 30.24
N VAL A 35 -21.49 -17.17 29.14
CA VAL A 35 -20.25 -17.95 29.15
C VAL A 35 -19.08 -17.06 28.80
N LEU A 36 -18.15 -16.93 29.76
CA LEU A 36 -16.97 -16.09 29.67
C LEU A 36 -15.71 -16.90 29.98
N VAL A 37 -14.56 -16.41 29.51
CA VAL A 37 -13.23 -16.89 29.94
C VAL A 37 -13.07 -16.56 31.42
N SER A 38 -12.98 -17.57 32.28
CA SER A 38 -12.88 -17.40 33.74
C SER A 38 -11.44 -17.40 34.24
N GLU A 39 -10.58 -18.22 33.66
CA GLU A 39 -9.19 -18.35 34.09
C GLU A 39 -8.29 -18.69 32.90
N VAL A 40 -7.10 -18.08 32.82
CA VAL A 40 -6.15 -18.33 31.75
C VAL A 40 -4.70 -18.24 32.22
N ALA A 41 -3.87 -19.17 31.73
CA ALA A 41 -2.42 -19.13 31.91
C ALA A 41 -1.70 -19.69 30.68
N ALA A 42 -0.64 -19.01 30.23
CA ALA A 42 0.21 -19.47 29.13
C ALA A 42 1.28 -20.49 29.56
N GLY A 43 1.50 -20.65 30.86
CA GLY A 43 2.47 -21.58 31.44
C GLY A 43 2.23 -21.78 32.93
N GLY A 44 3.11 -22.54 33.57
CA GLY A 44 2.97 -22.93 34.97
C GLY A 44 4.19 -23.69 35.51
N PRO A 45 4.10 -24.35 36.68
CA PRO A 45 5.25 -24.97 37.32
C PRO A 45 5.88 -26.10 36.48
N GLY A 46 5.11 -26.67 35.54
CA GLY A 46 5.57 -27.63 34.54
C GLY A 46 6.43 -27.03 33.41
N GLY A 47 6.55 -25.71 33.34
CA GLY A 47 7.31 -24.98 32.33
C GLY A 47 6.42 -24.17 31.38
N ALA A 48 7.03 -23.70 30.28
CA ALA A 48 6.30 -23.29 29.08
C ALA A 48 5.36 -24.43 28.66
N ASP A 49 4.19 -24.11 28.12
CA ASP A 49 3.15 -25.08 27.77
C ASP A 49 2.43 -25.81 28.94
N ASP A 50 2.72 -25.47 30.20
CA ASP A 50 1.83 -25.80 31.33
C ASP A 50 0.62 -24.85 31.37
N ALA A 51 0.00 -24.69 30.20
CA ALA A 51 -0.99 -23.70 29.83
C ALA A 51 -2.41 -24.26 29.88
N PHE A 52 -3.39 -23.39 30.18
CA PHE A 52 -4.81 -23.75 30.16
C PHE A 52 -5.70 -22.52 29.98
N ILE A 53 -6.94 -22.79 29.58
CA ILE A 53 -8.05 -21.84 29.43
C ILE A 53 -9.25 -22.47 30.11
N GLU A 54 -9.94 -21.73 30.96
CA GLU A 54 -11.20 -22.15 31.57
C GLU A 54 -12.34 -21.24 31.15
N LEU A 55 -13.48 -21.85 30.80
CA LEU A 55 -14.74 -21.15 30.53
C LEU A 55 -15.70 -21.40 31.68
N THR A 56 -16.45 -20.39 32.11
CA THR A 56 -17.49 -20.52 33.14
C THR A 56 -18.80 -19.90 32.66
N ASN A 57 -19.92 -20.58 32.92
CA ASN A 57 -21.25 -19.99 32.75
C ASN A 57 -21.63 -19.18 33.99
N TYR A 58 -21.49 -17.87 33.94
CA TYR A 58 -21.91 -16.92 34.98
C TYR A 58 -23.43 -16.61 34.93
N GLY A 59 -24.12 -17.10 33.91
CA GLY A 59 -25.55 -16.89 33.69
C GLY A 59 -26.43 -17.71 34.65
N ASP A 60 -27.74 -17.53 34.54
CA ASP A 60 -28.75 -18.21 35.36
C ASP A 60 -29.50 -19.34 34.61
N ALA A 61 -29.12 -19.60 33.35
CA ALA A 61 -29.62 -20.70 32.52
C ALA A 61 -28.47 -21.55 31.95
N PRO A 62 -28.73 -22.84 31.62
CA PRO A 62 -27.76 -23.65 30.89
C PRO A 62 -27.36 -23.03 29.55
N ALA A 63 -26.07 -23.08 29.23
CA ALA A 63 -25.49 -22.60 27.98
C ALA A 63 -25.15 -23.78 27.07
N ASP A 64 -25.72 -23.81 25.87
CA ASP A 64 -25.36 -24.79 24.84
C ASP A 64 -24.20 -24.24 24.01
N LEU A 65 -23.06 -24.94 24.05
CA LEU A 65 -21.84 -24.55 23.36
C LEU A 65 -21.65 -25.31 22.05
N ASP A 66 -22.67 -26.00 21.55
CA ASP A 66 -22.57 -26.72 20.28
C ASP A 66 -22.06 -25.80 19.16
N ALA A 67 -21.03 -26.28 18.45
CA ALA A 67 -20.31 -25.56 17.40
C ALA A 67 -19.51 -24.31 17.82
N TRP A 68 -19.43 -23.96 19.12
CA TRP A 68 -18.55 -22.88 19.58
C TRP A 68 -17.09 -23.21 19.35
N ARG A 69 -16.28 -22.18 19.14
CA ARG A 69 -14.85 -22.31 18.83
C ARG A 69 -14.02 -21.42 19.73
N VAL A 70 -12.88 -21.96 20.17
CA VAL A 70 -11.89 -21.27 20.99
C VAL A 70 -10.62 -21.10 20.17
N TYR A 71 -10.17 -19.87 19.99
CA TYR A 71 -8.93 -19.53 19.29
C TYR A 71 -7.94 -18.91 20.27
N HIS A 72 -6.66 -18.97 19.92
CA HIS A 72 -5.64 -18.14 20.58
C HIS A 72 -5.30 -16.92 19.73
N CYS A 73 -4.85 -15.84 20.38
CA CYS A 73 -4.07 -14.79 19.73
C CYS A 73 -2.59 -15.00 20.09
N GLY A 74 -1.70 -14.93 19.11
CA GLY A 74 -0.25 -15.09 19.32
C GLY A 74 0.44 -13.76 19.65
N ALA A 75 1.76 -13.82 19.82
CA ALA A 75 2.59 -12.66 20.17
C ALA A 75 2.51 -11.48 19.16
N SER A 76 2.16 -11.76 17.90
CA SER A 76 1.91 -10.72 16.87
C SER A 76 0.60 -9.94 17.06
N GLY A 77 -0.21 -10.32 18.06
CA GLY A 77 -1.55 -9.79 18.29
C GLY A 77 -2.63 -10.40 17.39
N SER A 78 -2.25 -11.34 16.51
CA SER A 78 -3.16 -11.92 15.53
C SER A 78 -3.79 -13.22 16.01
N ARG A 79 -5.03 -13.47 15.59
CA ARG A 79 -5.76 -14.72 15.86
C ARG A 79 -5.16 -15.87 15.05
N GLY A 80 -4.96 -17.02 15.69
CA GLY A 80 -4.57 -18.25 15.00
C GLY A 80 -5.61 -18.67 13.94
N ALA A 81 -5.13 -19.25 12.84
CA ALA A 81 -5.99 -19.64 11.71
C ALA A 81 -6.95 -20.79 12.04
N SER A 82 -6.59 -21.65 13.00
CA SER A 82 -7.39 -22.79 13.44
C SER A 82 -7.79 -22.67 14.90
N PRO A 83 -8.97 -23.16 15.30
CA PRO A 83 -9.35 -23.20 16.70
C PRO A 83 -8.42 -24.16 17.47
N LEU A 84 -8.18 -23.88 18.75
CA LEU A 84 -7.34 -24.66 19.65
C LEU A 84 -7.82 -26.11 19.82
N VAL A 85 -9.14 -26.28 19.77
CA VAL A 85 -9.82 -27.58 19.84
C VAL A 85 -10.87 -27.67 18.72
N PRO A 86 -11.29 -28.88 18.31
CA PRO A 86 -12.49 -29.03 17.50
C PRO A 86 -13.67 -28.28 18.13
N ALA A 87 -14.61 -27.82 17.30
CA ALA A 87 -15.80 -27.13 17.79
C ALA A 87 -16.50 -27.94 18.90
N LEU A 88 -16.98 -27.24 19.94
CA LEU A 88 -17.41 -27.84 21.20
C LEU A 88 -18.72 -28.65 21.04
N ALA A 89 -18.62 -29.86 20.49
CA ALA A 89 -19.78 -30.67 20.15
C ALA A 89 -20.45 -31.29 21.39
N GLY A 90 -21.74 -31.01 21.58
CA GLY A 90 -22.54 -31.58 22.67
C GLY A 90 -22.17 -31.12 24.08
N VAL A 91 -21.50 -29.97 24.20
CA VAL A 91 -21.14 -29.37 25.50
C VAL A 91 -22.28 -28.45 25.96
N THR A 92 -22.78 -28.68 27.18
CA THR A 92 -23.75 -27.79 27.82
C THR A 92 -23.28 -27.47 29.23
N LEU A 93 -23.13 -26.18 29.55
CA LEU A 93 -22.70 -25.73 30.87
C LEU A 93 -23.89 -25.24 31.69
N ALA A 94 -24.16 -25.87 32.82
CA ALA A 94 -25.09 -25.37 33.82
C ALA A 94 -24.58 -24.06 34.46
N PRO A 95 -25.46 -23.24 35.07
CA PRO A 95 -25.03 -22.08 35.87
C PRO A 95 -23.93 -22.43 36.89
N GLY A 96 -22.79 -21.76 36.80
CA GLY A 96 -21.60 -21.96 37.63
C GLY A 96 -20.73 -23.17 37.28
N GLU A 97 -21.07 -23.92 36.22
CA GLU A 97 -20.23 -25.02 35.71
C GLU A 97 -19.08 -24.46 34.86
N THR A 98 -17.93 -25.13 34.94
CA THR A 98 -16.72 -24.76 34.20
C THR A 98 -16.38 -25.79 33.13
N PHE A 99 -15.65 -25.35 32.11
CA PHE A 99 -15.09 -26.20 31.05
C PHE A 99 -13.60 -25.90 30.91
N LEU A 100 -12.75 -26.86 31.26
CA LEU A 100 -11.30 -26.71 31.30
C LEU A 100 -10.66 -27.24 30.02
N LEU A 101 -9.99 -26.35 29.29
CA LEU A 101 -9.10 -26.70 28.18
C LEU A 101 -7.65 -26.62 28.66
N ALA A 102 -6.86 -27.68 28.50
CA ALA A 102 -5.44 -27.67 28.85
C ALA A 102 -4.56 -28.04 27.66
N HIS A 103 -3.35 -27.49 27.61
CA HIS A 103 -2.38 -27.93 26.63
C HIS A 103 -1.97 -29.38 26.91
N ARG A 104 -1.67 -30.17 25.87
CA ARG A 104 -1.33 -31.61 26.00
C ARG A 104 -0.12 -31.89 26.90
N SER A 105 0.78 -30.93 27.05
CA SER A 105 1.96 -31.01 27.91
C SER A 105 1.72 -30.48 29.32
N SER A 106 0.54 -29.90 29.59
CA SER A 106 0.22 -29.33 30.89
C SER A 106 0.06 -30.40 31.96
N SER A 107 0.43 -30.04 33.18
CA SER A 107 0.14 -30.78 34.40
C SER A 107 -1.36 -31.00 34.63
N LEU A 108 -2.23 -30.24 33.96
CA LEU A 108 -3.68 -30.32 34.03
C LEU A 108 -4.31 -31.18 32.92
N ALA A 109 -3.55 -31.65 31.94
CA ALA A 109 -4.07 -32.38 30.78
C ALA A 109 -4.86 -33.64 31.15
N ALA A 110 -4.53 -34.30 32.26
CA ALA A 110 -5.21 -35.50 32.72
C ALA A 110 -6.61 -35.24 33.32
N THR A 111 -6.91 -34.00 33.69
CA THR A 111 -8.16 -33.59 34.33
C THR A 111 -8.97 -32.58 33.51
N ALA A 112 -8.46 -32.17 32.34
CA ALA A 112 -9.12 -31.24 31.44
C ALA A 112 -10.27 -31.90 30.65
N ASP A 113 -11.30 -31.12 30.34
CA ASP A 113 -12.43 -31.55 29.51
C ASP A 113 -12.06 -31.63 28.03
N ALA A 114 -11.14 -30.78 27.59
CA ALA A 114 -10.54 -30.83 26.26
C ALA A 114 -9.04 -30.54 26.30
N VAL A 115 -8.32 -31.04 25.30
CA VAL A 115 -6.87 -30.88 25.19
C VAL A 115 -6.51 -30.25 23.85
N PHE A 116 -5.66 -29.23 23.88
CA PHE A 116 -5.11 -28.59 22.69
C PHE A 116 -3.60 -28.80 22.57
N GLY A 117 -3.06 -28.58 21.37
CA GLY A 117 -1.67 -28.88 21.03
C GLY A 117 -0.81 -27.69 20.62
N THR A 118 -1.41 -26.51 20.54
CA THR A 118 -0.76 -25.25 20.17
C THR A 118 -0.32 -24.54 21.44
N SER A 119 0.92 -24.05 21.48
CA SER A 119 1.38 -23.21 22.59
C SER A 119 0.59 -21.89 22.61
N LEU A 120 0.33 -21.34 23.80
CA LEU A 120 -0.30 -20.03 23.91
C LEU A 120 0.73 -18.87 23.85
N ALA A 121 2.03 -19.17 23.72
CA ALA A 121 3.17 -18.24 23.75
C ALA A 121 3.46 -17.61 25.13
N ASP A 122 4.75 -17.47 25.45
CA ASP A 122 5.24 -17.15 26.80
C ASP A 122 5.32 -15.64 27.09
N ASP A 123 5.45 -14.80 26.06
CA ASP A 123 5.63 -13.34 26.16
C ASP A 123 4.35 -12.55 25.90
N ALA A 124 3.50 -13.03 24.99
CA ALA A 124 2.19 -12.46 24.72
C ALA A 124 1.22 -13.51 24.17
N MET A 125 0.00 -13.53 24.70
CA MET A 125 -1.05 -14.47 24.33
C MET A 125 -2.42 -13.78 24.25
N GLY A 126 -3.42 -14.51 23.78
CA GLY A 126 -4.81 -14.14 24.01
C GLY A 126 -5.75 -15.30 23.74
N VAL A 127 -7.00 -15.13 24.18
CA VAL A 127 -8.09 -16.07 23.96
C VAL A 127 -9.22 -15.34 23.25
N TRP A 128 -9.72 -15.95 22.17
CA TRP A 128 -10.87 -15.45 21.41
C TRP A 128 -11.94 -16.56 21.38
N LEU A 129 -13.11 -16.27 21.95
CA LEU A 129 -14.23 -17.18 22.03
C LEU A 129 -15.32 -16.72 21.05
N GLU A 130 -15.78 -17.61 20.17
CA GLU A 130 -16.88 -17.34 19.26
C GLU A 130 -17.94 -18.44 19.28
N ASP A 131 -19.18 -18.06 18.95
CA ASP A 131 -20.32 -18.97 18.84
C ASP A 131 -20.33 -19.76 17.50
N GLY A 132 -21.34 -20.63 17.32
CA GLY A 132 -21.49 -21.43 16.11
C GLY A 132 -21.68 -20.62 14.81
N ASP A 133 -22.10 -19.36 14.92
CA ASP A 133 -22.30 -18.42 13.81
C ASP A 133 -21.07 -17.49 13.62
N ALA A 134 -19.94 -17.79 14.27
CA ALA A 134 -18.71 -17.02 14.25
C ALA A 134 -18.84 -15.59 14.80
N ARG A 135 -19.76 -15.36 15.74
CA ARG A 135 -19.85 -14.09 16.49
C ARG A 135 -18.95 -14.13 17.71
N LEU A 136 -18.22 -13.06 17.96
CA LEU A 136 -17.41 -12.89 19.19
C LEU A 136 -18.30 -12.96 20.44
N VAL A 137 -17.94 -13.82 21.39
CA VAL A 137 -18.60 -13.98 22.69
C VAL A 137 -17.80 -13.30 23.80
N ASP A 138 -16.52 -13.64 23.94
CA ASP A 138 -15.61 -13.10 24.95
C ASP A 138 -14.16 -13.16 24.45
N ARG A 139 -13.29 -12.34 25.03
CA ARG A 139 -11.87 -12.33 24.71
C ARG A 139 -11.03 -11.72 25.82
N ILE A 140 -9.76 -12.14 25.87
CA ILE A 140 -8.74 -11.54 26.71
C ILE A 140 -7.41 -11.59 25.99
N ALA A 141 -6.65 -10.50 26.01
CA ALA A 141 -5.24 -10.47 25.65
C ALA A 141 -4.38 -10.39 26.93
N VAL A 142 -3.25 -11.09 26.94
CA VAL A 142 -2.20 -10.97 27.96
C VAL A 142 -0.91 -10.59 27.24
N SER A 143 -0.53 -9.32 27.29
CA SER A 143 0.64 -8.79 26.59
C SER A 143 1.08 -7.45 27.18
N PRO A 144 2.31 -6.99 26.88
CA PRO A 144 2.72 -5.61 27.12
C PRO A 144 1.74 -4.60 26.53
N ALA A 145 1.53 -3.48 27.22
CA ALA A 145 0.57 -2.46 26.80
C ALA A 145 0.90 -1.80 25.46
N SER A 146 2.17 -1.84 25.05
CA SER A 146 2.63 -1.34 23.74
C SER A 146 2.27 -2.29 22.59
N ARG A 147 1.80 -3.52 22.87
CA ARG A 147 1.45 -4.52 21.87
C ARG A 147 -0.06 -4.58 21.66
N ASP A 148 -0.50 -4.25 20.45
CA ASP A 148 -1.90 -4.38 20.04
C ASP A 148 -2.28 -5.85 19.77
N SER A 149 -3.54 -6.20 19.99
CA SER A 149 -4.08 -7.55 19.79
C SER A 149 -5.55 -7.54 19.41
N ILE A 150 -5.94 -8.41 18.45
CA ILE A 150 -7.35 -8.63 18.11
C ILE A 150 -8.14 -9.23 19.29
N CYS A 151 -7.46 -9.87 20.24
CA CYS A 151 -8.07 -10.33 21.49
C CYS A 151 -8.44 -9.18 22.45
N GLY A 152 -8.24 -7.92 22.06
CA GLY A 152 -8.64 -6.73 22.79
C GLY A 152 -7.49 -6.08 23.57
N PRO A 153 -7.78 -5.01 24.34
CA PRO A 153 -6.80 -4.39 25.22
C PRO A 153 -6.19 -5.44 26.17
N PRO A 154 -4.89 -5.40 26.46
CA PRO A 154 -4.25 -6.47 27.22
C PRO A 154 -4.20 -6.22 28.73
N VAL A 155 -4.13 -7.31 29.50
CA VAL A 155 -3.51 -7.32 30.83
C VAL A 155 -2.01 -7.65 30.73
N PRO A 156 -1.15 -7.23 31.67
CA PRO A 156 0.31 -7.38 31.52
C PRO A 156 0.80 -8.84 31.43
N SER A 157 1.82 -9.15 30.66
CA SER A 157 2.38 -10.52 30.58
C SER A 157 3.38 -10.81 31.71
N THR A 158 2.87 -10.96 32.93
CA THR A 158 3.70 -10.97 34.17
C THR A 158 3.44 -12.17 35.08
N LEU A 159 2.96 -13.28 34.52
CA LEU A 159 2.67 -14.49 35.31
C LEU A 159 3.96 -15.16 35.81
N ASP A 160 4.07 -15.41 37.12
CA ASP A 160 5.11 -16.27 37.68
C ASP A 160 4.72 -17.75 37.52
N PHE A 161 5.26 -18.40 36.48
CA PHE A 161 4.98 -19.80 36.18
C PHE A 161 5.47 -20.73 37.30
N ALA A 162 6.63 -20.45 37.91
CA ALA A 162 7.15 -21.24 39.03
C ALA A 162 6.21 -21.23 40.26
N ARG A 163 5.46 -20.14 40.47
CA ARG A 163 4.41 -20.04 41.50
C ARG A 163 3.04 -20.56 41.05
N GLY A 164 2.91 -20.93 39.78
CA GLY A 164 1.65 -21.37 39.18
C GLY A 164 0.59 -20.28 39.19
N GLN A 165 0.95 -19.07 38.77
CA GLN A 165 0.00 -17.97 38.64
C GLN A 165 -0.82 -18.07 37.34
N SER A 166 -1.98 -17.42 37.37
CA SER A 166 -2.93 -17.30 36.25
C SER A 166 -3.66 -15.96 36.34
N TYR A 167 -4.28 -15.55 35.24
CA TYR A 167 -5.26 -14.47 35.24
C TYR A 167 -6.65 -15.04 35.52
N GLN A 168 -7.31 -14.53 36.55
CA GLN A 168 -8.61 -15.00 37.02
C GLN A 168 -9.64 -13.87 37.00
N ARG A 169 -10.79 -14.15 36.42
CA ARG A 169 -11.90 -13.21 36.31
C ARG A 169 -12.55 -12.96 37.68
N VAL A 170 -12.66 -11.69 38.06
CA VAL A 170 -13.36 -11.17 39.25
C VAL A 170 -14.51 -10.23 38.90
N GLY A 171 -14.64 -9.84 37.62
CA GLY A 171 -15.66 -8.93 37.10
C GLY A 171 -16.03 -9.19 35.63
N ALA A 172 -17.08 -8.53 35.16
CA ALA A 172 -17.55 -8.57 33.78
C ALA A 172 -18.02 -7.16 33.35
N THR A 173 -17.16 -6.17 33.56
CA THR A 173 -17.39 -4.77 33.21
C THR A 173 -17.08 -4.48 31.74
N GLY A 174 -16.34 -5.36 31.07
CA GLY A 174 -15.84 -5.18 29.71
C GLY A 174 -14.44 -4.55 29.66
N ASP A 175 -13.90 -4.14 30.81
CA ASP A 175 -12.51 -3.73 30.98
C ASP A 175 -11.72 -4.90 31.58
N VAL A 176 -10.89 -5.55 30.76
CA VAL A 176 -10.11 -6.72 31.19
C VAL A 176 -9.15 -6.40 32.34
N GLY A 177 -8.68 -5.16 32.47
CA GLY A 177 -7.79 -4.74 33.55
C GLY A 177 -8.52 -4.60 34.90
N ALA A 178 -9.82 -4.35 34.87
CA ALA A 178 -10.68 -4.36 36.05
C ALA A 178 -11.28 -5.75 36.32
N ASP A 179 -11.47 -6.53 35.26
CA ASP A 179 -12.17 -7.81 35.30
C ASP A 179 -11.27 -8.98 35.67
N PHE A 180 -9.95 -8.89 35.49
CA PHE A 180 -9.01 -9.96 35.82
C PHE A 180 -7.99 -9.57 36.88
N VAL A 181 -7.64 -10.52 37.75
CA VAL A 181 -6.55 -10.41 38.73
C VAL A 181 -5.53 -11.52 38.52
N ARG A 182 -4.27 -11.24 38.84
CA ARG A 182 -3.20 -12.24 38.87
C ARG A 182 -3.18 -12.96 40.22
N ALA A 183 -3.42 -14.26 40.24
CA ALA A 183 -3.46 -15.08 41.46
C ALA A 183 -2.93 -16.49 41.23
N ALA A 184 -2.75 -17.27 42.30
CA ALA A 184 -2.40 -18.69 42.20
C ALA A 184 -3.54 -19.46 41.52
N ARG A 185 -3.20 -20.33 40.56
CA ARG A 185 -4.16 -21.01 39.70
C ARG A 185 -5.17 -21.87 40.46
N THR A 186 -6.42 -21.85 40.02
CA THR A 186 -7.59 -22.52 40.63
C THR A 186 -8.41 -23.34 39.61
N PRO A 187 -7.78 -24.15 38.73
CA PRO A 187 -8.52 -24.87 37.69
C PRO A 187 -9.60 -25.77 38.29
N SER A 188 -10.81 -25.68 37.73
CA SER A 188 -12.02 -26.38 38.19
C SER A 188 -12.45 -26.04 39.63
N ALA A 189 -12.01 -24.90 40.15
CA ALA A 189 -12.41 -24.35 41.45
C ALA A 189 -12.85 -22.88 41.29
N ALA A 190 -13.34 -22.28 42.38
CA ALA A 190 -13.72 -20.88 42.34
C ALA A 190 -12.47 -19.98 42.22
N ASN A 191 -12.52 -19.02 41.29
CA ASN A 191 -11.52 -17.97 41.14
C ASN A 191 -11.25 -17.24 42.46
N ALA A 192 -10.02 -16.78 42.63
CA ALA A 192 -9.60 -15.94 43.72
C ALA A 192 -10.29 -14.57 43.67
N GLU A 193 -10.74 -14.09 44.83
CA GLU A 193 -11.33 -12.75 44.97
C GLU A 193 -10.28 -11.63 45.09
N ARG A 194 -8.99 -11.98 45.24
CA ARG A 194 -7.90 -11.03 45.48
C ARG A 194 -6.64 -11.46 44.74
N PRO A 195 -5.83 -10.51 44.24
CA PRO A 195 -4.55 -10.82 43.60
C PRO A 195 -3.53 -11.39 44.60
N ASP A 196 -2.52 -12.08 44.07
CA ASP A 196 -1.30 -12.43 44.81
C ASP A 196 -0.64 -11.14 45.35
N PRO A 197 -0.14 -11.13 46.61
CA PRO A 197 0.42 -9.93 47.23
C PRO A 197 1.69 -9.39 46.53
N GLY A 198 2.28 -10.13 45.58
CA GLY A 198 3.44 -9.70 44.81
C GLY A 198 4.67 -9.52 45.68
N VAL A 199 5.52 -8.56 45.32
CA VAL A 199 6.73 -8.23 46.08
C VAL A 199 6.37 -7.62 47.44
N GLN A 200 6.86 -8.25 48.50
CA GLN A 200 6.76 -7.77 49.88
C GLN A 200 8.14 -7.27 50.32
N ARG A 201 8.43 -6.02 49.97
CA ARG A 201 9.75 -5.40 50.15
C ARG A 201 10.25 -5.48 51.61
N GLY A 202 11.50 -5.90 51.76
CA GLY A 202 12.21 -5.98 53.04
C GLY A 202 13.45 -5.09 53.10
N ASP A 203 14.29 -5.29 54.12
CA ASP A 203 15.51 -4.51 54.34
C ASP A 203 16.71 -4.95 53.46
N VAL A 204 16.60 -6.08 52.75
CA VAL A 204 17.63 -6.57 51.83
C VAL A 204 17.07 -6.57 50.41
N LEU A 205 17.70 -5.79 49.54
CA LEU A 205 17.28 -5.55 48.16
C LEU A 205 18.45 -5.82 47.20
N VAL A 206 18.16 -6.01 45.92
CA VAL A 206 19.16 -5.96 44.85
C VAL A 206 19.72 -4.54 44.78
N GLY A 207 20.99 -4.36 45.12
CA GLY A 207 21.67 -3.06 45.14
C GLY A 207 22.43 -2.75 43.85
N GLU A 208 22.94 -3.77 43.17
CA GLU A 208 23.69 -3.62 41.90
C GLU A 208 23.58 -4.90 41.05
N LEU A 209 23.53 -4.78 39.73
CA LEU A 209 23.47 -5.91 38.80
C LEU A 209 24.00 -5.58 37.41
N ALA A 210 24.51 -6.59 36.71
CA ALA A 210 24.90 -6.54 35.30
C ALA A 210 24.92 -7.95 34.69
N ASN A 211 24.54 -8.07 33.41
CA ASN A 211 24.59 -9.29 32.59
C ASN A 211 25.92 -9.47 31.84
N GLY A 212 26.95 -8.69 32.20
CA GLY A 212 28.29 -8.78 31.63
C GLY A 212 29.14 -7.59 32.02
N GLY A 213 30.37 -7.55 31.47
CA GLY A 213 31.34 -6.52 31.79
C GLY A 213 32.54 -6.50 30.84
N PRO A 214 33.64 -5.81 31.20
CA PRO A 214 34.78 -5.64 30.30
C PRO A 214 35.49 -6.94 29.91
N GLY A 215 35.33 -8.02 30.68
CA GLY A 215 35.81 -9.36 30.36
C GLY A 215 34.84 -10.21 29.53
N GLY A 216 33.66 -9.70 29.18
CA GLY A 216 32.63 -10.38 28.39
C GLY A 216 31.30 -10.57 29.11
N ASP A 217 30.42 -11.35 28.48
CA ASP A 217 29.16 -11.87 29.01
C ASP A 217 29.36 -12.63 30.35
N ALA A 218 30.48 -13.33 30.45
CA ALA A 218 30.92 -14.06 31.62
C ALA A 218 31.09 -13.24 32.91
N ASP A 219 31.16 -11.90 32.84
CA ASP A 219 31.40 -10.99 33.98
C ASP A 219 30.11 -10.56 34.73
N GLU A 220 29.03 -11.31 34.55
CA GLU A 220 27.74 -11.05 35.17
C GLU A 220 27.67 -11.27 36.70
N PHE A 221 26.82 -10.48 37.36
CA PHE A 221 26.56 -10.60 38.79
C PHE A 221 25.28 -9.90 39.25
N VAL A 222 24.84 -10.27 40.46
CA VAL A 222 23.80 -9.60 41.26
C VAL A 222 24.34 -9.37 42.68
N ALA A 223 24.27 -8.15 43.19
CA ALA A 223 24.62 -7.82 44.56
C ALA A 223 23.36 -7.56 45.38
N LEU A 224 23.17 -8.32 46.47
CA LEU A 224 22.17 -8.02 47.50
C LEU A 224 22.77 -7.11 48.56
N GLU A 225 22.08 -6.03 48.91
CA GLU A 225 22.51 -5.04 49.90
C GLU A 225 21.47 -4.92 51.02
N ASN A 226 21.93 -4.96 52.27
CA ASN A 226 21.08 -4.65 53.42
C ASN A 226 21.01 -3.13 53.63
N THR A 227 19.90 -2.54 53.21
CA THR A 227 19.60 -1.11 53.34
C THR A 227 18.97 -0.75 54.69
N GLY A 228 18.59 -1.76 55.48
CA GLY A 228 18.01 -1.61 56.81
C GLY A 228 19.03 -1.27 57.90
N ALA A 229 18.52 -1.13 59.13
CA ALA A 229 19.33 -0.76 60.30
C ALA A 229 19.82 -1.97 61.13
N GLU A 230 19.31 -3.17 60.86
CA GLU A 230 19.58 -4.39 61.63
C GLU A 230 20.13 -5.52 60.74
N PRO A 231 20.94 -6.46 61.26
CA PRO A 231 21.37 -7.63 60.51
C PRO A 231 20.18 -8.53 60.10
N VAL A 232 20.18 -9.00 58.85
CA VAL A 232 19.12 -9.87 58.30
C VAL A 232 19.67 -11.27 58.04
N ASP A 233 18.95 -12.31 58.47
CA ASP A 233 19.28 -13.70 58.12
C ASP A 233 18.79 -14.00 56.71
N VAL A 234 19.75 -14.06 55.78
CA VAL A 234 19.53 -14.37 54.36
C VAL A 234 19.78 -15.85 54.06
N GLY A 235 20.06 -16.68 55.08
CA GLY A 235 20.31 -18.09 54.91
C GLY A 235 19.10 -18.83 54.32
N GLY A 236 19.31 -19.55 53.22
CA GLY A 236 18.27 -20.30 52.52
C GLY A 236 17.43 -19.47 51.53
N TRP A 237 17.69 -18.16 51.40
CA TRP A 237 17.08 -17.32 50.37
C TRP A 237 17.43 -17.84 48.97
N ARG A 238 16.55 -17.62 48.00
CA ARG A 238 16.69 -18.10 46.62
C ARG A 238 16.67 -16.92 45.66
N LEU A 239 17.63 -16.89 44.73
CA LEU A 239 17.63 -15.95 43.61
C LEU A 239 17.30 -16.75 42.36
N SER A 240 16.29 -16.29 41.61
CA SER A 240 15.89 -16.90 40.34
C SER A 240 15.93 -15.85 39.24
N VAL A 241 16.16 -16.31 38.01
CA VAL A 241 16.17 -15.51 36.80
C VAL A 241 14.88 -15.73 36.00
N CYS A 242 14.36 -14.67 35.42
CA CYS A 242 13.32 -14.71 34.39
C CYS A 242 13.96 -14.83 33.00
N THR A 243 13.27 -15.49 32.07
CA THR A 243 13.72 -15.63 30.68
C THR A 243 13.78 -14.28 29.95
N THR A 244 14.33 -14.25 28.74
CA THR A 244 14.30 -13.08 27.83
C THR A 244 12.87 -12.62 27.52
N LEU A 245 11.90 -13.54 27.60
CA LEU A 245 10.47 -13.27 27.44
C LEU A 245 9.77 -12.84 28.72
N GLY A 246 10.51 -12.62 29.81
CA GLY A 246 9.97 -12.13 31.09
C GLY A 246 9.30 -13.18 31.99
N ALA A 247 9.25 -14.45 31.56
CA ALA A 247 8.62 -15.52 32.33
C ALA A 247 9.57 -16.11 33.38
N ARG A 248 9.06 -16.37 34.60
CA ARG A 248 9.83 -17.10 35.63
C ARG A 248 9.50 -18.58 35.65
N GLN A 249 10.47 -19.42 35.27
CA GLN A 249 10.31 -20.88 35.26
C GLN A 249 10.99 -21.55 36.46
N THR A 250 10.53 -22.76 36.83
CA THR A 250 11.10 -23.55 37.93
C THR A 250 12.59 -23.87 37.72
N ALA A 251 13.03 -23.98 36.46
CA ALA A 251 14.43 -24.23 36.10
C ALA A 251 15.34 -22.98 36.26
N GLY A 252 14.77 -21.79 36.46
CA GLY A 252 15.50 -20.52 36.53
C GLY A 252 16.19 -20.22 37.86
N LEU A 253 16.43 -21.20 38.74
CA LEU A 253 17.11 -20.94 40.01
C LEU A 253 18.60 -20.64 39.78
N LEU A 254 19.04 -19.40 40.00
CA LEU A 254 20.45 -19.00 39.93
C LEU A 254 21.23 -19.56 41.12
N ALA A 255 20.80 -19.22 42.34
CA ALA A 255 21.53 -19.55 43.54
C ALA A 255 20.62 -19.68 44.76
N GLN A 256 21.02 -20.54 45.70
CA GLN A 256 20.47 -20.57 47.04
C GLN A 256 21.55 -20.13 48.03
N VAL A 257 21.25 -19.12 48.84
CA VAL A 257 22.17 -18.58 49.84
C VAL A 257 22.44 -19.64 50.91
N PRO A 258 23.71 -19.93 51.26
CA PRO A 258 24.04 -20.93 52.27
C PRO A 258 23.34 -20.67 53.60
N ALA A 259 22.85 -21.72 54.26
CA ALA A 259 22.20 -21.61 55.57
C ALA A 259 23.14 -20.98 56.61
N GLY A 260 22.59 -20.10 57.46
CA GLY A 260 23.35 -19.38 58.50
C GLY A 260 24.08 -18.13 58.00
N THR A 261 23.84 -17.70 56.75
CA THR A 261 24.37 -16.43 56.23
C THR A 261 23.55 -15.26 56.78
N THR A 262 24.20 -14.38 57.53
CA THR A 262 23.59 -13.13 58.00
C THR A 262 24.25 -11.95 57.30
N LEU A 263 23.45 -11.02 56.77
CA LEU A 263 23.92 -9.82 56.10
C LEU A 263 23.78 -8.61 57.04
N PRO A 264 24.88 -8.05 57.58
CA PRO A 264 24.83 -6.86 58.43
C PRO A 264 24.34 -5.60 57.68
N PRO A 265 23.89 -4.55 58.39
CA PRO A 265 23.53 -3.26 57.78
C PRO A 265 24.65 -2.67 56.93
N GLY A 266 24.34 -2.28 55.70
CA GLY A 266 25.29 -1.68 54.75
C GLY A 266 26.31 -2.66 54.14
N GLU A 267 26.25 -3.95 54.47
CA GLU A 267 27.07 -4.98 53.83
C GLU A 267 26.35 -5.55 52.60
N ARG A 268 27.15 -6.11 51.69
CA ARG A 268 26.67 -6.73 50.44
C ARG A 268 27.00 -8.22 50.35
N LEU A 269 26.08 -8.99 49.79
CA LEU A 269 26.27 -10.38 49.36
C LEU A 269 26.31 -10.41 47.83
N LEU A 270 27.43 -10.85 47.27
CA LEU A 270 27.57 -10.95 45.83
C LEU A 270 27.16 -12.34 45.34
N VAL A 271 26.31 -12.40 44.35
CA VAL A 271 25.92 -13.62 43.64
C VAL A 271 26.42 -13.48 42.21
N ALA A 272 27.46 -14.23 41.85
CA ALA A 272 28.17 -14.05 40.59
C ALA A 272 28.36 -15.38 39.87
N HIS A 273 28.38 -15.34 38.54
CA HIS A 273 28.65 -16.53 37.75
C HIS A 273 30.05 -17.09 38.07
N GLU A 274 30.24 -18.39 37.87
CA GLU A 274 31.50 -19.06 38.21
C GLU A 274 32.69 -18.56 37.37
N SER A 275 32.43 -18.06 36.17
CA SER A 275 33.45 -17.43 35.31
C SER A 275 33.71 -15.95 35.63
N ALA A 276 32.80 -15.27 36.34
CA ALA A 276 32.85 -13.83 36.53
C ALA A 276 34.04 -13.37 37.37
N GLN A 277 34.79 -12.40 36.87
CA GLN A 277 35.95 -11.83 37.54
C GLN A 277 35.55 -10.70 38.50
N VAL A 278 34.88 -11.08 39.59
CA VAL A 278 34.40 -10.13 40.62
C VAL A 278 35.35 -9.97 41.80
N GLN A 279 35.35 -8.79 42.44
CA GLN A 279 36.11 -8.54 43.66
C GLN A 279 35.49 -9.29 44.85
N GLU A 280 36.27 -10.18 45.49
CA GLU A 280 35.83 -11.02 46.62
C GLU A 280 35.79 -10.29 47.98
N ASP A 281 35.52 -8.99 47.98
CA ASP A 281 35.33 -8.21 49.20
C ASP A 281 33.89 -8.39 49.70
N GLY A 282 33.67 -9.42 50.54
CA GLY A 282 32.38 -9.75 51.14
C GLY A 282 32.04 -11.24 51.07
N ALA A 283 30.78 -11.59 51.35
CA ALA A 283 30.28 -12.94 51.11
C ALA A 283 29.97 -13.09 49.61
N VAL A 284 30.45 -14.18 48.99
CA VAL A 284 30.24 -14.47 47.56
C VAL A 284 29.57 -15.84 47.41
N VAL A 285 28.50 -15.90 46.62
CA VAL A 285 27.84 -17.13 46.19
C VAL A 285 28.05 -17.27 44.69
N ARG A 286 28.55 -18.43 44.26
CA ARG A 286 28.82 -18.73 42.85
C ARG A 286 27.74 -19.61 42.26
N TYR A 287 27.37 -19.37 41.00
CA TYR A 287 26.45 -20.21 40.23
C TYR A 287 27.01 -20.56 38.85
N PRO A 288 26.69 -21.75 38.30
CA PRO A 288 27.21 -22.19 37.00
C PRO A 288 26.26 -21.97 35.82
N ASP A 289 24.95 -22.12 36.00
CA ASP A 289 23.91 -21.93 34.98
C ASP A 289 22.54 -22.00 35.69
N PRO A 290 21.50 -21.31 35.19
CA PRO A 290 21.51 -20.44 33.99
C PRO A 290 22.24 -19.10 34.22
N ALA A 291 22.69 -18.47 33.15
CA ALA A 291 23.22 -17.10 33.14
C ALA A 291 22.10 -16.04 33.00
N LEU A 292 22.42 -14.78 33.27
CA LEU A 292 21.63 -13.59 32.93
C LEU A 292 21.77 -13.35 31.42
N ALA A 293 20.64 -13.38 30.70
CA ALA A 293 20.65 -13.29 29.25
C ALA A 293 21.07 -11.89 28.75
N GLU A 294 21.65 -11.87 27.54
CA GLU A 294 22.06 -10.65 26.84
C GLU A 294 20.89 -9.93 26.15
N ASP A 295 19.78 -10.61 25.91
CA ASP A 295 18.59 -10.06 25.22
C ASP A 295 17.48 -9.73 26.25
N GLY A 296 17.89 -9.21 27.41
CA GLY A 296 17.03 -8.95 28.56
C GLY A 296 16.93 -10.10 29.57
N PHE A 297 16.87 -9.74 30.84
CA PHE A 297 16.81 -10.67 31.97
C PHE A 297 16.11 -10.03 33.17
N GLY A 298 15.66 -10.85 34.12
CA GLY A 298 15.11 -10.34 35.37
C GLY A 298 15.53 -11.18 36.54
N VAL A 299 15.73 -10.57 37.70
CA VAL A 299 16.15 -11.25 38.92
C VAL A 299 15.05 -11.11 39.96
N LEU A 300 14.65 -12.24 40.55
CA LEU A 300 13.67 -12.30 41.62
C LEU A 300 14.27 -12.96 42.86
N VAL A 301 14.13 -12.30 44.01
CA VAL A 301 14.69 -12.73 45.30
C VAL A 301 13.56 -13.22 46.19
N GLU A 302 13.67 -14.44 46.68
CA GLU A 302 12.74 -15.04 47.63
C GLU A 302 13.43 -15.33 48.97
N ASP A 303 12.73 -15.02 50.05
CA ASP A 303 13.15 -15.46 51.38
C ASP A 303 13.04 -16.99 51.54
N ALA A 304 13.51 -17.51 52.68
CA ALA A 304 13.45 -18.94 52.98
C ALA A 304 12.01 -19.49 53.10
N ALA A 305 11.00 -18.64 53.24
CA ALA A 305 9.58 -19.00 53.30
C ALA A 305 8.90 -18.96 51.92
N GLY A 306 9.58 -18.46 50.88
CA GLY A 306 9.01 -18.28 49.53
C GLY A 306 8.26 -16.97 49.34
N THR A 307 8.46 -15.99 50.22
CA THR A 307 7.99 -14.61 50.02
C THR A 307 8.92 -13.92 49.03
N VAL A 308 8.37 -13.29 47.99
CA VAL A 308 9.17 -12.46 47.07
C VAL A 308 9.50 -11.16 47.78
N VAL A 309 10.79 -10.88 48.00
CA VAL A 309 11.25 -9.71 48.76
C VAL A 309 11.80 -8.59 47.88
N ASP A 310 12.31 -8.93 46.68
CA ASP A 310 12.69 -7.94 45.67
C ASP A 310 12.64 -8.58 44.28
N ALA A 311 12.46 -7.74 43.26
CA ALA A 311 12.49 -8.13 41.86
C ALA A 311 12.98 -6.97 40.98
N VAL A 312 13.94 -7.25 40.10
CA VAL A 312 14.53 -6.27 39.18
C VAL A 312 14.56 -6.83 37.77
N GLY A 313 13.85 -6.19 36.85
CA GLY A 313 13.88 -6.52 35.43
C GLY A 313 14.77 -5.57 34.64
N VAL A 314 15.57 -6.12 33.74
CA VAL A 314 16.33 -5.42 32.71
C VAL A 314 15.81 -5.91 31.36
N TYR A 315 14.89 -5.16 30.78
CA TYR A 315 14.19 -5.48 29.55
C TYR A 315 13.89 -4.20 28.77
N GLU A 316 13.71 -4.32 27.46
CA GLU A 316 13.20 -3.21 26.66
C GLU A 316 11.80 -2.80 27.14
N SER A 317 11.62 -1.50 27.39
CA SER A 317 10.46 -0.96 28.12
C SER A 317 9.83 0.27 27.49
N ASP A 318 10.48 0.89 26.49
CA ASP A 318 9.99 2.11 25.84
C ASP A 318 9.31 1.86 24.48
N ALA A 319 9.37 0.63 23.96
CA ALA A 319 8.86 0.27 22.63
C ALA A 319 9.48 1.08 21.47
N VAL A 320 10.57 1.80 21.74
CA VAL A 320 11.24 2.66 20.75
C VAL A 320 12.22 1.85 19.92
N HIS A 321 12.96 0.97 20.57
CA HIS A 321 14.01 0.20 19.93
C HIS A 321 13.62 -1.26 19.72
N GLU A 322 12.80 -1.84 20.60
CA GLU A 322 12.25 -3.18 20.50
C GLU A 322 10.86 -3.23 21.15
N PRO A 323 10.02 -4.23 20.82
CA PRO A 323 8.76 -4.43 21.53
C PRO A 323 9.01 -4.58 23.03
N ALA A 324 8.28 -3.80 23.85
CA ALA A 324 8.41 -3.90 25.29
C ALA A 324 8.18 -5.34 25.78
N VAL A 325 8.85 -5.72 26.87
CA VAL A 325 8.70 -7.02 27.53
C VAL A 325 8.23 -6.81 28.96
N ASP A 326 7.07 -7.40 29.27
CA ASP A 326 6.58 -7.51 30.64
C ASP A 326 7.25 -8.71 31.31
N SER A 327 7.53 -8.62 32.61
CA SER A 327 8.19 -9.70 33.33
C SER A 327 7.65 -9.89 34.74
N ALA A 328 7.60 -11.14 35.18
CA ALA A 328 7.30 -11.50 36.57
C ALA A 328 8.42 -11.05 37.53
N CYS A 329 9.61 -10.78 37.01
CA CYS A 329 10.77 -10.30 37.76
C CYS A 329 10.91 -8.76 37.77
N THR A 330 9.92 -8.01 37.29
CA THR A 330 9.96 -6.53 37.27
C THR A 330 9.07 -5.93 38.36
N GLN A 331 9.54 -4.86 39.01
CA GLN A 331 8.71 -3.97 39.82
C GLN A 331 8.55 -2.64 39.08
N GLY A 332 7.31 -2.23 38.80
CA GLY A 332 7.03 -1.03 38.00
C GLY A 332 7.54 -1.18 36.57
N THR A 333 8.26 -0.18 36.07
CA THR A 333 8.89 -0.17 34.74
C THR A 333 10.27 -0.85 34.78
N ALA A 334 10.56 -1.72 33.81
CA ALA A 334 11.87 -2.38 33.70
C ALA A 334 13.00 -1.40 33.33
N LEU A 335 14.22 -1.75 33.71
CA LEU A 335 15.43 -1.07 33.26
C LEU A 335 15.70 -1.41 31.79
N PRO A 336 16.12 -0.47 30.95
CA PRO A 336 16.40 -0.77 29.55
C PRO A 336 17.65 -1.67 29.43
N ASP A 337 17.72 -2.59 28.46
CA ASP A 337 18.89 -3.46 28.30
C ASP A 337 19.99 -2.80 27.44
N ARG A 338 20.68 -1.81 28.03
CA ARG A 338 21.55 -0.87 27.28
C ARG A 338 22.92 -0.64 27.91
N LEU A 339 23.40 -1.58 28.73
CA LEU A 339 24.71 -1.46 29.37
C LEU A 339 25.86 -1.60 28.36
N ASP A 340 26.79 -0.65 28.38
CA ASP A 340 28.04 -0.74 27.61
C ASP A 340 29.10 -1.52 28.40
N TYR A 341 29.25 -2.79 28.03
CA TYR A 341 30.12 -3.75 28.72
C TYR A 341 31.57 -3.31 28.78
N ARG A 342 32.08 -2.74 27.68
CA ARG A 342 33.46 -2.28 27.60
C ARG A 342 33.74 -1.11 28.56
N SER A 343 32.72 -0.30 28.85
CA SER A 343 32.83 0.79 29.83
C SER A 343 32.65 0.32 31.28
N GLY A 344 32.33 -0.96 31.51
CA GLY A 344 32.09 -1.52 32.83
C GLY A 344 30.83 -0.97 33.50
N GLN A 345 29.85 -0.57 32.70
CA GLN A 345 28.59 -0.05 33.21
C GLN A 345 27.79 -1.15 33.92
N THR A 346 27.18 -0.79 35.04
CA THR A 346 26.28 -1.64 35.83
C THR A 346 25.05 -0.82 36.24
N TYR A 347 23.94 -1.48 36.54
CA TYR A 347 22.80 -0.82 37.18
C TYR A 347 23.00 -0.81 38.68
N ARG A 348 22.91 0.37 39.30
CA ARG A 348 23.01 0.54 40.76
C ARG A 348 21.79 1.23 41.32
N ARG A 349 21.26 0.66 42.40
CA ARG A 349 20.11 1.21 43.12
C ARG A 349 20.50 2.52 43.81
N VAL A 350 19.72 3.56 43.57
CA VAL A 350 19.83 4.91 44.14
C VAL A 350 18.58 5.33 44.92
N ALA A 351 17.45 4.61 44.75
CA ALA A 351 16.20 4.80 45.48
C ALA A 351 15.44 3.48 45.70
N ASP A 352 14.36 3.53 46.48
CA ASP A 352 13.46 2.41 46.77
C ASP A 352 12.00 2.89 46.74
N THR A 353 11.53 3.21 45.55
CA THR A 353 10.16 3.61 45.26
C THR A 353 9.28 2.40 44.93
N GLY A 354 9.89 1.29 44.48
CA GLY A 354 9.19 0.10 43.99
C GLY A 354 8.93 0.14 42.49
N ASP A 355 9.69 0.95 41.76
CA ASP A 355 9.72 1.05 40.31
C ASP A 355 11.19 0.96 39.87
N ASN A 356 11.57 -0.07 39.10
CA ASN A 356 12.98 -0.33 38.80
C ASN A 356 13.61 0.86 38.05
N ALA A 357 12.92 1.41 37.05
CA ALA A 357 13.41 2.56 36.28
C ALA A 357 13.65 3.82 37.13
N ALA A 358 12.85 4.06 38.17
CA ALA A 358 13.07 5.15 39.13
C ALA A 358 14.15 4.85 40.18
N ASP A 359 14.38 3.57 40.47
CA ASP A 359 15.20 3.11 41.57
C ASP A 359 16.65 2.87 41.21
N PHE A 360 16.99 2.63 39.94
CA PHE A 360 18.36 2.38 39.51
C PHE A 360 18.89 3.46 38.57
N ALA A 361 20.21 3.65 38.63
CA ALA A 361 20.97 4.48 37.69
C ALA A 361 22.19 3.68 37.20
N VAL A 362 22.66 3.99 35.99
CA VAL A 362 23.91 3.41 35.48
C VAL A 362 25.09 3.98 36.25
N THR A 363 26.05 3.14 36.66
CA THR A 363 27.18 3.51 37.53
C THR A 363 28.21 4.44 36.89
N ALA A 364 28.27 4.49 35.55
CA ALA A 364 29.07 5.44 34.80
C ALA A 364 28.23 6.00 33.64
N PRO A 365 28.23 7.33 33.40
CA PRO A 365 27.59 7.87 32.21
C PRO A 365 28.26 7.31 30.95
N GLY A 366 27.52 7.25 29.84
CA GLY A 366 28.11 6.99 28.54
C GLY A 366 29.20 8.02 28.19
N PRO A 367 30.02 7.75 27.16
CA PRO A 367 31.06 8.68 26.73
C PRO A 367 30.46 10.07 26.45
N GLU A 368 31.14 11.13 26.91
CA GLU A 368 30.76 12.50 26.55
C GLU A 368 30.74 12.64 25.02
N GLN A 369 29.84 13.45 24.46
CA GLN A 369 29.83 13.69 23.01
C GLN A 369 30.77 14.84 22.60
N ASN A 370 31.49 14.66 21.50
CA ASN A 370 32.34 15.64 20.86
C ASN A 370 31.96 15.84 19.37
N ARG A 371 30.67 16.10 19.11
CA ARG A 371 30.18 16.40 17.75
C ARG A 371 30.82 17.64 17.12
N ALA A 372 31.45 18.50 17.91
CA ALA A 372 32.13 19.72 17.45
C ALA A 372 33.50 19.45 16.79
N ALA A 373 34.00 18.21 16.84
CA ALA A 373 35.26 17.85 16.20
C ALA A 373 35.22 17.89 14.66
N GLY A 374 34.03 17.90 14.06
CA GLY A 374 33.84 18.00 12.61
C GLY A 374 34.13 16.71 11.84
N ILE A 375 34.33 15.58 12.54
CA ILE A 375 34.47 14.26 11.91
C ILE A 375 33.12 13.53 11.92
N ARG A 376 32.80 12.88 10.79
CA ARG A 376 31.58 12.10 10.60
C ARG A 376 31.87 10.80 9.88
N VAL A 377 31.00 9.81 10.05
CA VAL A 377 30.88 8.64 9.17
C VAL A 377 30.15 9.10 7.91
N SER A 378 30.82 9.07 6.77
CA SER A 378 30.27 9.47 5.47
C SER A 378 29.70 8.28 4.69
N GLU A 379 30.37 7.14 4.74
CA GLU A 379 30.01 5.97 3.93
C GLU A 379 30.40 4.69 4.66
N PHE A 380 29.57 3.65 4.61
CA PHE A 380 29.93 2.35 5.17
C PHE A 380 29.21 1.19 4.49
N SER A 381 29.82 0.01 4.54
CA SER A 381 29.30 -1.21 3.93
C SER A 381 29.70 -2.47 4.69
N HIS A 382 28.80 -3.46 4.67
CA HIS A 382 29.05 -4.80 5.18
C HIS A 382 29.50 -5.79 4.09
N ASP A 383 29.74 -5.35 2.85
CA ASP A 383 30.18 -6.22 1.74
C ASP A 383 31.34 -7.13 2.19
N PRO A 384 31.16 -8.46 2.21
CA PRO A 384 32.19 -9.38 2.66
C PRO A 384 33.46 -9.36 1.79
N ALA A 385 33.38 -8.88 0.54
CA ALA A 385 34.53 -8.75 -0.35
C ALA A 385 35.42 -7.54 0.00
N ALA A 386 34.82 -6.44 0.46
CA ALA A 386 35.53 -5.20 0.76
C ALA A 386 34.83 -4.35 1.85
N PRO A 387 34.68 -4.85 3.09
CA PRO A 387 33.93 -4.12 4.12
C PRO A 387 34.74 -2.92 4.62
N PHE A 388 34.10 -1.76 4.79
CA PHE A 388 34.75 -0.52 5.22
C PHE A 388 33.81 0.43 5.96
N VAL A 389 34.41 1.36 6.69
CA VAL A 389 33.77 2.59 7.18
C VAL A 389 34.64 3.77 6.79
N GLU A 390 34.03 4.81 6.23
CA GLU A 390 34.69 6.02 5.79
C GLU A 390 34.39 7.18 6.75
N LEU A 391 35.44 7.92 7.09
CA LEU A 391 35.35 9.14 7.87
C LEU A 391 35.56 10.35 6.98
N VAL A 392 34.75 11.39 7.16
CA VAL A 392 34.90 12.70 6.52
C VAL A 392 35.19 13.79 7.56
N ASN A 393 35.95 14.80 7.16
CA ASN A 393 36.11 16.03 7.94
C ASN A 393 35.26 17.18 7.35
N ASP A 394 34.08 17.40 7.91
CA ASP A 394 33.18 18.51 7.59
C ASP A 394 33.54 19.81 8.34
N GLY A 395 34.57 19.77 9.17
CA GLY A 395 35.10 20.92 9.89
C GLY A 395 35.83 21.93 9.01
N ASP A 396 36.08 23.13 9.56
CA ASP A 396 36.80 24.21 8.88
C ASP A 396 38.33 24.09 8.98
N ARG A 397 38.85 23.05 9.66
CA ARG A 397 40.27 22.86 9.99
C ARG A 397 40.69 21.40 9.86
N PRO A 398 41.98 21.14 9.57
CA PRO A 398 42.51 19.77 9.61
C PRO A 398 42.31 19.14 10.99
N ALA A 399 41.87 17.88 10.99
CA ALA A 399 41.66 17.07 12.19
C ALA A 399 42.77 16.01 12.30
N ASP A 400 43.46 15.98 13.44
CA ASP A 400 44.44 14.93 13.78
C ASP A 400 43.72 13.85 14.60
N LEU A 401 43.64 12.65 14.03
CA LEU A 401 42.92 11.53 14.61
C LEU A 401 43.85 10.58 15.36
N THR A 402 45.09 10.99 15.65
CA THR A 402 46.03 10.15 16.42
C THR A 402 45.45 9.80 17.79
N GLY A 403 45.32 8.50 18.06
CA GLY A 403 44.76 7.94 19.29
C GLY A 403 43.23 7.77 19.28
N TRP A 404 42.54 8.15 18.21
CA TRP A 404 41.10 7.93 18.06
C TRP A 404 40.80 6.46 17.78
N THR A 405 39.60 6.00 18.13
CA THR A 405 39.16 4.64 17.83
C THR A 405 37.95 4.62 16.91
N VAL A 406 37.90 3.57 16.09
CA VAL A 406 36.69 3.17 15.38
C VAL A 406 36.26 1.84 15.99
N ASP A 407 35.08 1.85 16.58
CA ASP A 407 34.49 0.72 17.28
C ASP A 407 33.35 0.16 16.45
N ARG A 408 33.14 -1.15 16.48
CA ARG A 408 32.02 -1.81 15.81
C ARG A 408 30.97 -2.24 16.83
N CYS A 409 29.71 -2.20 16.41
CA CYS A 409 28.64 -2.89 17.07
C CYS A 409 28.31 -4.21 16.34
N LEU A 410 27.95 -5.22 17.12
CA LEU A 410 27.67 -6.59 16.67
C LEU A 410 26.20 -6.71 16.23
N ALA A 411 25.81 -7.88 15.70
CA ALA A 411 24.45 -8.18 15.26
C ALA A 411 23.40 -7.99 16.37
N ASN A 412 23.75 -8.30 17.62
CA ASN A 412 22.91 -8.04 18.80
C ASN A 412 22.93 -6.58 19.26
N GLY A 413 23.33 -5.64 18.39
CA GLY A 413 23.41 -4.20 18.64
C GLY A 413 24.53 -3.75 19.56
N ARG A 414 25.17 -4.63 20.33
CA ARG A 414 26.13 -4.25 21.37
C ARG A 414 27.48 -3.85 20.81
N ARG A 415 28.16 -2.92 21.50
CA ARG A 415 29.52 -2.50 21.15
C ARG A 415 30.52 -3.63 21.44
N ALA A 416 31.37 -3.95 20.47
CA ALA A 416 32.43 -4.93 20.67
C ALA A 416 33.45 -4.47 21.74
N LEU A 417 33.99 -5.44 22.48
CA LEU A 417 34.97 -5.17 23.55
C LEU A 417 36.28 -4.56 23.03
N GLU A 418 36.69 -4.94 21.82
CA GLU A 418 37.89 -4.42 21.17
C GLU A 418 37.52 -3.50 20.00
N PRO A 419 38.25 -2.38 19.81
CA PRO A 419 38.05 -1.51 18.67
C PRO A 419 38.41 -2.26 17.37
N VAL A 420 37.79 -1.87 16.26
CA VAL A 420 38.22 -2.30 14.93
C VAL A 420 39.65 -1.85 14.68
N THR A 421 39.92 -0.57 14.98
CA THR A 421 41.24 0.02 14.82
C THR A 421 41.44 1.21 15.76
N VAL A 422 42.71 1.49 16.05
CA VAL A 422 43.17 2.75 16.66
C VAL A 422 43.88 3.54 15.56
N LEU A 423 43.41 4.75 15.29
CA LEU A 423 43.98 5.61 14.25
C LEU A 423 45.29 6.22 14.76
N ASP A 424 46.38 6.02 14.03
CA ASP A 424 47.70 6.55 14.37
C ASP A 424 48.30 7.29 13.17
N GLY A 425 48.70 8.55 13.38
CA GLY A 425 49.26 9.41 12.34
C GLY A 425 48.28 9.77 11.21
N VAL A 426 46.97 9.61 11.44
CA VAL A 426 45.91 9.97 10.48
C VAL A 426 45.53 11.43 10.67
N ALA A 427 45.66 12.23 9.61
CA ALA A 427 45.17 13.60 9.59
C ALA A 427 44.28 13.83 8.37
N ILE A 428 43.07 14.32 8.60
CA ILE A 428 42.07 14.56 7.55
C ILE A 428 41.93 16.07 7.34
N ALA A 429 42.21 16.55 6.13
CA ALA A 429 41.97 17.95 5.77
C ALA A 429 40.46 18.24 5.64
N PRO A 430 40.01 19.50 5.76
CA PRO A 430 38.61 19.88 5.50
C PRO A 430 38.14 19.38 4.13
N GLY A 431 36.99 18.69 4.10
CA GLY A 431 36.39 18.09 2.92
C GLY A 431 37.13 16.87 2.35
N ALA A 432 38.14 16.35 3.05
CA ALA A 432 38.79 15.09 2.69
C ALA A 432 38.18 13.93 3.48
N THR A 433 38.33 12.71 2.95
CA THR A 433 37.89 11.48 3.60
C THR A 433 39.06 10.57 3.97
N HIS A 434 38.78 9.60 4.84
CA HIS A 434 39.68 8.53 5.23
C HIS A 434 38.92 7.22 5.33
N VAL A 435 39.26 6.26 4.46
CA VAL A 435 38.66 4.93 4.45
C VAL A 435 39.37 4.03 5.46
N VAL A 436 38.60 3.46 6.38
CA VAL A 436 39.06 2.47 7.35
C VAL A 436 38.62 1.08 6.86
N PRO A 437 39.54 0.26 6.29
CA PRO A 437 39.21 -1.09 5.86
C PRO A 437 38.96 -2.00 7.07
N LEU A 438 37.89 -2.79 7.04
CA LEU A 438 37.52 -3.70 8.11
C LEU A 438 38.22 -5.05 7.87
N THR A 439 39.52 -5.13 8.18
CA THR A 439 40.28 -6.38 8.01
C THR A 439 39.95 -7.38 9.12
N GLY A 440 39.27 -8.50 8.81
CA GLY A 440 38.91 -9.52 9.80
C GLY A 440 37.63 -10.28 9.45
N THR A 441 36.81 -10.60 10.46
CA THR A 441 35.44 -11.09 10.27
C THR A 441 34.57 -9.93 9.80
N PRO A 442 33.93 -10.01 8.61
CA PRO A 442 33.08 -8.95 8.09
C PRO A 442 31.90 -8.69 9.04
N PRO A 443 31.29 -7.49 8.99
CA PRO A 443 30.06 -7.21 9.73
C PRO A 443 28.97 -8.22 9.34
N ASP A 444 28.11 -8.54 10.31
CA ASP A 444 27.01 -9.49 10.11
C ASP A 444 25.90 -8.83 9.27
N GLU A 445 25.32 -9.57 8.34
CA GLU A 445 24.20 -9.09 7.52
C GLU A 445 22.91 -8.92 8.34
N ASP A 446 22.82 -9.62 9.48
CA ASP A 446 21.70 -9.49 10.43
C ASP A 446 21.69 -8.11 11.14
N GLY A 447 22.82 -7.41 11.15
CA GLY A 447 22.92 -6.07 11.72
C GLY A 447 24.36 -5.64 12.04
N TYR A 448 24.67 -4.36 11.79
CA TYR A 448 26.00 -3.82 11.98
C TYR A 448 26.00 -2.31 12.21
N GLY A 449 27.03 -1.81 12.89
CA GLY A 449 27.18 -0.38 13.12
C GLY A 449 28.57 0.00 13.59
N PHE A 450 28.85 1.29 13.58
CA PHE A 450 30.14 1.87 13.91
C PHE A 450 29.98 3.10 14.79
N SER A 451 30.89 3.26 15.75
CA SER A 451 31.00 4.47 16.56
C SER A 451 32.45 4.95 16.56
N VAL A 452 32.64 6.26 16.41
CA VAL A 452 33.95 6.91 16.37
C VAL A 452 34.19 7.63 17.69
N HIS A 453 35.30 7.31 18.36
CA HIS A 453 35.70 7.97 19.60
C HIS A 453 37.00 8.75 19.41
N ASP A 454 37.09 9.93 20.04
CA ASP A 454 38.33 10.69 20.05
C ASP A 454 39.38 10.12 21.02
N ALA A 455 40.58 10.71 21.04
CA ALA A 455 41.69 10.26 21.89
C ALA A 455 41.40 10.34 23.41
N ASP A 456 40.37 11.09 23.82
CA ASP A 456 39.91 11.16 25.21
C ASP A 456 38.74 10.19 25.47
N GLY A 457 38.33 9.42 24.47
CA GLY A 457 37.23 8.45 24.54
C GLY A 457 35.84 9.05 24.37
N ARG A 458 35.72 10.29 23.87
CA ARG A 458 34.41 10.95 23.65
C ARG A 458 33.79 10.51 22.32
N LEU A 459 32.47 10.36 22.27
CA LEU A 459 31.72 9.99 21.06
C LEU A 459 31.64 11.15 20.06
N VAL A 460 32.22 10.94 18.88
CA VAL A 460 32.31 11.94 17.82
C VAL A 460 31.18 11.79 16.82
N ASP A 461 30.97 10.57 16.31
CA ASP A 461 29.87 10.22 15.41
C ASP A 461 29.56 8.71 15.47
N ARG A 462 28.40 8.30 14.96
CA ARG A 462 27.99 6.90 14.87
C ARG A 462 26.95 6.68 13.77
N ALA A 463 26.97 5.49 13.20
CA ALA A 463 25.98 5.05 12.23
C ALA A 463 25.76 3.53 12.35
N GLY A 464 24.51 3.08 12.25
CA GLY A 464 24.19 1.66 12.32
C GLY A 464 22.95 1.27 11.54
N ALA A 465 22.96 0.04 11.03
CA ALA A 465 21.90 -0.60 10.29
C ALA A 465 21.47 -1.88 11.00
N TYR A 466 20.21 -1.94 11.45
CA TYR A 466 19.67 -2.97 12.33
C TYR A 466 18.17 -3.16 12.12
N PHE A 467 17.69 -4.41 12.21
CA PHE A 467 16.27 -4.71 12.30
C PHE A 467 15.75 -4.48 13.72
N ALA A 468 15.07 -3.35 13.92
CA ALA A 468 14.25 -3.08 15.11
C ALA A 468 14.91 -3.48 16.45
N LEU A 469 16.15 -3.03 16.67
CA LEU A 469 16.95 -3.34 17.86
C LEU A 469 17.77 -2.10 18.30
N TYR A 470 18.03 -1.95 19.60
CA TYR A 470 18.86 -0.85 20.12
C TYR A 470 20.35 -1.08 19.84
N SER A 471 21.04 -0.05 19.37
CA SER A 471 22.51 -0.04 19.33
C SER A 471 23.08 1.29 19.83
N PRO A 472 24.16 1.28 20.65
CA PRO A 472 24.91 2.50 20.94
C PRO A 472 25.65 3.04 19.71
N CYS A 473 25.73 2.29 18.61
CA CYS A 473 26.25 2.75 17.32
C CYS A 473 25.19 3.43 16.43
N THR A 474 23.94 3.54 16.86
CA THR A 474 22.87 4.17 16.09
C THR A 474 22.47 5.51 16.70
N ASP A 475 22.31 6.51 15.85
CA ASP A 475 21.61 7.77 16.17
C ASP A 475 20.19 7.70 15.60
N GLY A 476 19.17 8.01 16.42
CA GLY A 476 17.77 7.93 16.00
C GLY A 476 17.31 6.51 15.64
N VAL A 477 16.64 6.36 14.51
CA VAL A 477 16.21 5.08 13.93
C VAL A 477 17.35 4.50 13.09
N SER A 478 17.62 3.21 13.26
CA SER A 478 18.64 2.51 12.47
C SER A 478 18.23 2.40 10.99
N LEU A 479 19.23 2.38 10.11
CA LEU A 479 19.03 1.97 8.72
C LEU A 479 18.60 0.50 8.64
N VAL A 480 18.01 0.12 7.52
CA VAL A 480 17.81 -1.30 7.18
C VAL A 480 19.15 -1.86 6.71
N PRO A 481 19.62 -3.02 7.22
CA PRO A 481 20.96 -3.53 6.93
C PRO A 481 21.14 -4.07 5.50
N PHE A 482 20.06 -4.25 4.73
CA PHE A 482 20.14 -4.76 3.35
C PHE A 482 20.74 -3.74 2.38
N LEU A 483 21.77 -4.20 1.66
CA LEU A 483 22.41 -3.52 0.53
C LEU A 483 22.45 -4.47 -0.67
N ASP A 484 22.33 -3.95 -1.89
CA ASP A 484 22.74 -4.67 -3.09
C ASP A 484 24.26 -4.72 -3.19
N ILE A 485 24.85 -5.68 -2.48
CA ILE A 485 26.30 -5.90 -2.51
C ILE A 485 26.77 -6.30 -3.92
N ALA A 486 25.91 -6.91 -4.75
CA ALA A 486 26.29 -7.35 -6.08
C ALA A 486 26.51 -6.17 -7.05
N SER A 487 25.72 -5.10 -6.93
CA SER A 487 25.96 -3.84 -7.63
C SER A 487 26.95 -2.90 -6.92
N GLY A 488 27.30 -3.21 -5.67
CA GLY A 488 28.27 -2.47 -4.88
C GLY A 488 27.65 -1.29 -4.14
N GLU A 489 26.40 -1.39 -3.71
CA GLU A 489 25.75 -0.38 -2.86
C GLU A 489 26.42 -0.24 -1.48
N THR A 490 26.34 0.97 -0.93
CA THR A 490 26.76 1.34 0.41
C THR A 490 25.76 2.28 1.05
N HIS A 491 25.78 2.41 2.37
CA HIS A 491 25.06 3.49 3.05
C HIS A 491 25.90 4.75 2.98
N GLN A 492 25.35 5.84 2.44
CA GLN A 492 26.04 7.12 2.26
C GLN A 492 25.26 8.25 2.89
N ARG A 493 25.96 9.04 3.70
CA ARG A 493 25.40 10.20 4.39
C ARG A 493 25.23 11.35 3.41
N PHE A 494 24.01 11.89 3.34
CA PHE A 494 23.71 13.10 2.55
C PHE A 494 23.32 14.28 3.44
N GLN A 495 22.90 14.03 4.69
CA GLN A 495 22.61 15.07 5.69
C GLN A 495 22.99 14.65 7.13
N ASP A 496 22.85 15.56 8.10
CA ASP A 496 23.19 15.35 9.52
C ASP A 496 22.13 15.96 10.44
N THR A 497 20.98 15.30 10.50
CA THR A 497 19.84 15.59 11.39
C THR A 497 20.01 14.93 12.76
N GLY A 498 20.87 13.91 12.86
CA GLY A 498 21.04 13.09 14.06
C GLY A 498 20.07 11.91 14.13
N ASP A 499 19.52 11.50 13.00
CA ASP A 499 18.70 10.29 12.82
C ASP A 499 19.24 9.51 11.61
N ASN A 500 19.76 8.30 11.82
CA ASN A 500 20.47 7.58 10.77
C ASN A 500 19.58 7.26 9.57
N VAL A 501 18.29 6.96 9.77
CA VAL A 501 17.38 6.68 8.65
C VAL A 501 17.10 7.90 7.78
N ALA A 502 17.12 9.12 8.36
CA ALA A 502 16.97 10.36 7.63
C ALA A 502 18.32 10.84 7.03
N ASP A 503 19.44 10.46 7.62
CA ASP A 503 20.75 11.02 7.27
C ASP A 503 21.45 10.30 6.12
N PHE A 504 21.09 9.04 5.86
CA PHE A 504 21.74 8.17 4.89
C PHE A 504 20.79 7.68 3.81
N VAL A 505 21.33 7.53 2.61
CA VAL A 505 20.69 6.85 1.48
C VAL A 505 21.56 5.67 1.04
N ARG A 506 20.99 4.77 0.24
CA ARG A 506 21.81 3.81 -0.49
C ARG A 506 22.29 4.44 -1.79
N ALA A 507 23.54 4.16 -2.14
CA ALA A 507 24.14 4.60 -3.38
C ALA A 507 25.32 3.70 -3.76
N PRO A 508 25.73 3.66 -5.05
CA PRO A 508 26.93 2.95 -5.47
C PRO A 508 28.18 3.43 -4.71
N ALA A 509 29.02 2.48 -4.30
CA ALA A 509 30.20 2.75 -3.46
C ALA A 509 31.10 3.86 -4.02
N SER A 510 31.49 4.81 -3.15
CA SER A 510 32.34 5.95 -3.49
C SER A 510 33.57 6.13 -2.59
N PRO A 511 34.27 5.07 -2.14
CA PRO A 511 35.31 5.18 -1.13
C PRO A 511 36.44 6.11 -1.57
N GLY A 512 36.75 7.10 -0.73
CA GLY A 512 37.72 8.15 -0.95
C GLY A 512 37.15 9.44 -1.56
N ALA A 513 35.83 9.54 -1.74
CA ALA A 513 35.15 10.68 -2.32
C ALA A 513 33.83 10.99 -1.60
N ILE A 514 33.39 12.25 -1.68
CA ILE A 514 32.07 12.69 -1.20
C ILE A 514 31.23 13.03 -2.43
N PRO A 515 30.18 12.24 -2.75
CA PRO A 515 29.34 12.54 -3.90
C PRO A 515 28.56 13.85 -3.72
N ALA A 516 28.42 14.63 -4.79
CA ALA A 516 27.77 15.94 -4.73
C ALA A 516 26.26 15.91 -5.01
N GLY A 517 25.69 14.74 -5.35
CA GLY A 517 24.31 14.60 -5.85
C GLY A 517 23.39 13.72 -5.02
N LEU A 518 23.81 13.30 -3.82
CA LEU A 518 22.92 12.54 -2.93
C LEU A 518 21.82 13.47 -2.38
N HIS A 519 20.61 12.95 -2.35
CA HIS A 519 19.40 13.64 -1.88
C HIS A 519 18.43 12.59 -1.33
N ASP A 520 17.40 13.04 -0.60
CA ASP A 520 16.30 12.17 -0.20
C ASP A 520 15.58 11.69 -1.48
N PRO A 521 15.32 10.38 -1.68
CA PRO A 521 14.64 9.91 -2.88
C PRO A 521 13.24 10.51 -3.11
N ALA A 522 12.58 11.07 -2.08
CA ALA A 522 11.31 11.80 -2.27
C ALA A 522 11.51 13.22 -2.84
N ASP A 523 12.71 13.80 -2.73
CA ASP A 523 13.05 15.13 -3.27
C ASP A 523 13.38 15.03 -4.78
N ILE A 524 12.40 14.61 -5.59
CA ILE A 524 12.59 14.40 -7.03
C ILE A 524 12.88 15.74 -7.74
N PRO A 525 14.03 15.88 -8.44
CA PRO A 525 14.36 17.11 -9.17
C PRO A 525 13.32 17.45 -10.24
N ALA A 526 13.06 18.74 -10.46
CA ALA A 526 12.07 19.19 -11.44
C ALA A 526 12.39 18.69 -12.87
N GLU A 527 13.68 18.60 -13.23
CA GLU A 527 14.12 18.03 -14.50
C GLU A 527 13.74 16.54 -14.70
N GLU A 528 13.57 15.80 -13.61
CA GLU A 528 13.15 14.40 -13.63
C GLU A 528 11.64 14.26 -13.71
N LEU A 529 10.88 15.34 -13.47
CA LEU A 529 9.41 15.39 -13.63
C LEU A 529 8.98 16.01 -14.97
N GLU A 530 9.92 16.41 -15.83
CA GLU A 530 9.61 16.99 -17.14
C GLU A 530 8.81 15.99 -18.00
N PRO A 531 7.75 16.45 -18.69
CA PRO A 531 6.91 15.59 -19.53
C PRO A 531 7.73 14.75 -20.51
N ALA A 532 7.41 13.46 -20.57
CA ALA A 532 8.04 12.51 -21.47
C ALA A 532 7.62 12.79 -22.91
N ASP A 533 8.58 12.70 -23.84
CA ASP A 533 8.31 12.71 -25.28
C ASP A 533 8.07 11.26 -25.75
N VAL A 534 6.79 10.86 -25.84
CA VAL A 534 6.41 9.54 -26.36
C VAL A 534 6.34 9.64 -27.88
N ALA A 535 7.29 8.99 -28.54
CA ALA A 535 7.31 8.95 -29.99
C ALA A 535 6.02 8.27 -30.51
N PRO A 536 5.26 8.91 -31.41
CA PRO A 536 4.08 8.30 -32.01
C PRO A 536 4.46 7.05 -32.81
N SER A 537 3.58 6.06 -32.87
CA SER A 537 3.78 4.90 -33.73
C SER A 537 4.00 5.35 -35.17
N PRO A 538 4.89 4.68 -35.91
CA PRO A 538 5.11 4.99 -37.31
C PRO A 538 3.77 4.95 -38.06
N ARG A 539 3.38 6.03 -38.73
CA ARG A 539 2.22 6.11 -39.60
C ARG A 539 2.33 7.32 -40.53
N PRO A 540 1.80 7.23 -41.76
CA PRO A 540 1.65 8.40 -42.60
C PRO A 540 0.62 9.35 -41.96
N LEU A 541 0.89 10.64 -42.02
CA LEU A 541 -0.08 11.68 -41.66
C LEU A 541 -0.95 12.02 -42.88
N PRO A 542 -2.18 12.51 -42.68
CA PRO A 542 -3.01 13.02 -43.77
C PRO A 542 -2.23 14.01 -44.66
N PRO A 543 -2.04 13.72 -45.97
CA PRO A 543 -1.33 14.64 -46.84
C PRO A 543 -2.01 16.01 -46.87
N THR A 544 -1.24 17.09 -46.94
CA THR A 544 -1.81 18.45 -47.06
C THR A 544 -1.96 18.83 -48.54
N PRO A 545 -3.18 19.00 -49.08
CA PRO A 545 -3.37 19.45 -50.46
C PRO A 545 -2.79 20.86 -50.66
N LEU A 546 -2.07 21.08 -51.77
CA LEU A 546 -1.40 22.35 -52.08
C LEU A 546 -1.92 22.99 -53.37
N THR A 547 -1.90 22.25 -54.48
CA THR A 547 -2.37 22.75 -55.79
C THR A 547 -3.29 21.76 -56.49
N PRO A 548 -4.32 22.24 -57.21
CA PRO A 548 -4.91 23.58 -57.11
C PRO A 548 -5.34 23.90 -55.67
N SER A 549 -5.31 25.17 -55.26
CA SER A 549 -5.83 25.55 -53.96
C SER A 549 -7.31 25.15 -53.87
N ASP A 550 -7.78 24.73 -52.71
CA ASP A 550 -9.18 24.36 -52.56
C ASP A 550 -10.12 25.52 -52.94
N GLY A 551 -11.19 25.18 -53.66
CA GLY A 551 -12.13 26.14 -54.24
C GLY A 551 -11.59 26.95 -55.42
N ALA A 552 -10.40 26.64 -55.96
CA ALA A 552 -9.85 27.39 -57.10
C ALA A 552 -10.78 27.38 -58.31
N ASP A 553 -11.00 28.55 -58.90
CA ASP A 553 -11.69 28.71 -60.17
C ASP A 553 -10.69 28.96 -61.32
N ASP A 554 -11.16 28.85 -62.56
CA ASP A 554 -10.39 29.11 -63.78
C ASP A 554 -9.11 28.25 -63.96
N VAL A 555 -9.11 27.02 -63.42
CA VAL A 555 -8.03 26.05 -63.66
C VAL A 555 -7.99 25.64 -65.13
N ALA A 556 -6.79 25.48 -65.69
CA ALA A 556 -6.62 25.08 -67.09
C ALA A 556 -7.18 23.67 -67.38
N GLY A 557 -7.26 23.31 -68.67
CA GLY A 557 -7.69 21.96 -69.09
C GLY A 557 -6.76 20.82 -68.64
N ASP A 558 -5.57 21.16 -68.14
CA ASP A 558 -4.65 20.26 -67.46
C ASP A 558 -4.31 20.88 -66.09
N ALA A 559 -4.40 20.10 -65.03
CA ALA A 559 -4.08 20.52 -63.65
C ALA A 559 -2.87 19.74 -63.12
N VAL A 560 -2.05 20.37 -62.27
CA VAL A 560 -1.04 19.66 -61.47
C VAL A 560 -1.57 19.55 -60.05
N LEU A 561 -1.93 18.33 -59.66
CA LEU A 561 -2.28 18.00 -58.29
C LEU A 561 -1.00 17.92 -57.48
N SER A 562 -0.95 18.58 -56.34
CA SER A 562 0.18 18.44 -55.41
C SER A 562 -0.28 18.36 -53.97
N ALA A 563 0.34 17.48 -53.21
CA ALA A 563 0.09 17.32 -51.79
C ALA A 563 1.42 17.11 -51.04
N ARG A 564 1.55 17.72 -49.86
CA ARG A 564 2.69 17.50 -48.97
C ARG A 564 2.47 16.21 -48.19
N ALA A 565 3.36 15.25 -48.34
CA ALA A 565 3.39 14.04 -47.52
C ALA A 565 4.08 14.35 -46.18
N ALA A 566 3.64 13.67 -45.13
CA ALA A 566 4.33 13.67 -43.84
C ALA A 566 4.17 12.29 -43.17
N HIS A 567 5.12 11.92 -42.31
CA HIS A 567 5.12 10.67 -41.59
C HIS A 567 5.60 10.89 -40.14
N THR A 568 4.99 10.20 -39.17
CA THR A 568 5.31 10.40 -37.75
C THR A 568 6.77 10.11 -37.40
N THR A 569 7.41 9.18 -38.11
CA THR A 569 8.83 8.80 -37.94
C THR A 569 9.76 9.22 -39.08
N GLY A 570 9.27 10.05 -40.02
CA GLY A 570 10.08 10.52 -41.16
C GLY A 570 10.28 9.53 -42.31
N GLU A 571 9.56 8.40 -42.31
CA GLU A 571 9.58 7.45 -43.44
C GLU A 571 8.93 8.05 -44.70
N PRO A 572 9.40 7.67 -45.91
CA PRO A 572 8.73 8.05 -47.15
C PRO A 572 7.36 7.38 -47.27
N ALA A 573 6.43 8.06 -47.94
CA ALA A 573 5.10 7.54 -48.21
C ALA A 573 4.77 7.59 -49.71
N ASP A 574 4.04 6.58 -50.18
CA ASP A 574 3.46 6.55 -51.52
C ASP A 574 2.13 7.31 -51.49
N VAL A 575 2.09 8.45 -52.17
CA VAL A 575 0.92 9.33 -52.24
C VAL A 575 0.10 9.02 -53.49
N THR A 576 -1.06 8.39 -53.28
CA THR A 576 -2.02 8.07 -54.33
C THR A 576 -3.06 9.16 -54.45
N PHE A 577 -3.17 9.77 -55.63
CA PHE A 577 -4.18 10.77 -55.92
C PHE A 577 -5.44 10.10 -56.48
N ARG A 578 -6.59 10.40 -55.87
CA ARG A 578 -7.90 10.01 -56.37
C ARG A 578 -8.72 11.25 -56.66
N GLY A 579 -9.37 11.29 -57.81
CA GLY A 579 -10.13 12.46 -58.20
C GLY A 579 -11.07 12.18 -59.35
N GLY A 580 -12.04 13.06 -59.51
CA GLY A 580 -13.05 12.92 -60.54
C GLY A 580 -13.96 14.12 -60.67
N PRO A 581 -14.82 14.15 -61.72
CA PRO A 581 -15.80 15.19 -61.83
C PRO A 581 -16.82 15.11 -60.70
N ARG A 582 -17.11 16.25 -60.08
CA ARG A 582 -18.20 16.40 -59.12
C ARG A 582 -19.54 16.18 -59.83
N LEU A 583 -20.44 15.42 -59.21
CA LEU A 583 -21.80 15.24 -59.71
C LEU A 583 -22.61 16.51 -59.46
N PRO A 584 -23.31 17.04 -60.48
CA PRO A 584 -24.16 18.21 -60.29
C PRO A 584 -25.36 17.81 -59.43
N VAL A 585 -25.58 18.54 -58.35
CA VAL A 585 -26.73 18.37 -57.45
C VAL A 585 -27.59 19.62 -57.50
N VAL A 586 -28.90 19.45 -57.31
CA VAL A 586 -29.85 20.56 -57.28
C VAL A 586 -29.75 21.25 -55.93
N GLU A 587 -28.80 22.20 -55.83
CA GLU A 587 -28.38 22.85 -54.58
C GLU A 587 -29.53 23.48 -53.80
N ASN A 588 -30.52 24.06 -54.49
CA ASN A 588 -31.66 24.73 -53.86
C ASN A 588 -32.58 23.80 -53.06
N VAL A 589 -32.52 22.50 -53.32
CA VAL A 589 -33.30 21.47 -52.63
C VAL A 589 -32.43 20.52 -51.79
N ALA A 590 -31.10 20.69 -51.84
CA ALA A 590 -30.17 19.95 -50.99
C ALA A 590 -30.31 20.39 -49.53
N ALA A 591 -30.33 19.43 -48.62
CA ALA A 591 -30.44 19.69 -47.18
C ALA A 591 -29.55 18.73 -46.40
N VAL A 592 -29.01 19.21 -45.28
CA VAL A 592 -28.41 18.37 -44.25
C VAL A 592 -29.38 18.37 -43.08
N PHE A 593 -29.57 17.21 -42.46
CA PHE A 593 -30.37 17.05 -41.28
C PHE A 593 -29.46 16.63 -40.14
N THR A 594 -29.43 17.38 -39.05
CA THR A 594 -28.66 17.03 -37.86
C THR A 594 -29.58 16.42 -36.82
N GLY A 595 -29.07 15.49 -36.03
CA GLY A 595 -29.84 14.85 -34.97
C GLY A 595 -28.97 13.93 -34.13
N VAL A 596 -29.61 13.29 -33.16
CA VAL A 596 -29.02 12.29 -32.28
C VAL A 596 -29.88 11.03 -32.37
N SER A 597 -29.25 9.88 -32.55
CA SER A 597 -29.92 8.59 -32.66
C SER A 597 -29.55 7.68 -31.49
N PRO A 598 -30.47 6.89 -30.93
CA PRO A 598 -30.14 5.90 -29.91
C PRO A 598 -29.35 4.70 -30.47
N THR A 599 -29.26 4.56 -31.80
CA THR A 599 -28.48 3.50 -32.47
C THR A 599 -27.64 4.05 -33.61
N ALA A 600 -26.52 3.41 -33.89
CA ALA A 600 -25.68 3.65 -35.05
C ALA A 600 -25.57 2.37 -35.90
N PRO A 601 -26.02 2.38 -37.18
CA PRO A 601 -26.83 3.42 -37.80
C PRO A 601 -28.27 3.47 -37.24
N PRO A 602 -29.05 4.53 -37.51
CA PRO A 602 -30.48 4.57 -37.24
C PRO A 602 -31.23 3.44 -37.97
N SER A 603 -32.31 2.91 -37.39
CA SER A 603 -33.11 1.88 -38.08
C SER A 603 -33.98 2.42 -39.22
N GLU A 604 -34.22 3.74 -39.25
CA GLU A 604 -35.07 4.41 -40.23
C GLU A 604 -34.28 5.45 -41.05
N LEU A 605 -34.80 5.78 -42.23
CA LEU A 605 -34.20 6.81 -43.10
C LEU A 605 -34.30 8.22 -42.50
N THR A 606 -35.35 8.50 -41.74
CA THR A 606 -35.62 9.82 -41.15
C THR A 606 -36.06 9.63 -39.73
N LEU A 607 -35.41 10.29 -38.77
CA LEU A 607 -35.85 10.26 -37.38
C LEU A 607 -36.72 11.46 -37.03
N PRO A 608 -37.66 11.32 -36.07
CA PRO A 608 -38.39 12.45 -35.52
C PRO A 608 -37.45 13.45 -34.87
N GLY A 609 -37.65 14.76 -35.11
CA GLY A 609 -36.93 15.82 -34.41
C GLY A 609 -35.65 16.31 -35.10
N GLU A 610 -35.28 15.75 -36.25
CA GLU A 610 -34.15 16.23 -37.06
C GLU A 610 -34.24 17.74 -37.36
N GLU A 611 -33.13 18.46 -37.15
CA GLU A 611 -33.01 19.85 -37.52
C GLU A 611 -32.52 19.97 -38.96
N ARG A 612 -33.22 20.76 -39.77
CA ARG A 612 -32.90 20.92 -41.19
C ARG A 612 -32.02 22.15 -41.43
N HIS A 613 -30.84 21.90 -41.98
CA HIS A 613 -29.86 22.89 -42.42
C HIS A 613 -29.81 22.98 -43.95
N ARG A 614 -29.43 24.14 -44.47
CA ARG A 614 -29.15 24.29 -45.90
C ARG A 614 -27.80 23.66 -46.21
N ALA A 615 -27.75 22.78 -47.20
CA ALA A 615 -26.51 22.11 -47.59
C ALA A 615 -25.73 22.84 -48.70
N ALA A 616 -26.25 23.95 -49.22
CA ALA A 616 -25.78 24.51 -50.50
C ALA A 616 -24.30 24.93 -50.47
N GLY A 617 -23.81 25.55 -49.39
CA GLY A 617 -22.41 25.97 -49.28
C GLY A 617 -21.45 24.79 -49.10
N LEU A 618 -21.73 23.88 -48.15
CA LEU A 618 -21.01 22.62 -47.93
C LEU A 618 -20.88 21.81 -49.22
N VAL A 619 -22.00 21.68 -49.92
CA VAL A 619 -22.08 20.97 -51.19
C VAL A 619 -21.25 21.65 -52.26
N ARG A 620 -21.19 22.99 -52.30
CA ARG A 620 -20.36 23.76 -53.25
C ARG A 620 -18.87 23.78 -52.88
N GLY A 621 -18.51 23.47 -51.64
CA GLY A 621 -17.18 23.77 -51.09
C GLY A 621 -16.98 25.27 -50.87
N GLU A 622 -18.05 26.00 -50.54
CA GLU A 622 -18.04 27.45 -50.29
C GLU A 622 -18.23 27.79 -48.80
N ASP A 623 -18.59 26.82 -47.95
CA ASP A 623 -18.78 27.05 -46.51
C ASP A 623 -17.42 27.04 -45.79
N THR A 624 -17.10 28.15 -45.13
CA THR A 624 -15.86 28.30 -44.33
C THR A 624 -16.08 27.96 -42.85
N GLU A 625 -17.33 27.78 -42.43
CA GLU A 625 -17.70 27.40 -41.06
C GLU A 625 -18.12 25.92 -41.06
N PRO A 626 -17.53 25.08 -40.21
CA PRO A 626 -17.88 23.67 -40.14
C PRO A 626 -19.29 23.46 -39.60
N LEU A 627 -20.00 22.46 -40.11
CA LEU A 627 -21.26 22.02 -39.53
C LEU A 627 -20.97 21.04 -38.41
N VAL A 628 -21.33 21.40 -37.18
CA VAL A 628 -21.07 20.61 -35.97
C VAL A 628 -22.37 20.03 -35.44
N THR A 629 -22.34 18.76 -35.01
CA THR A 629 -23.41 18.10 -34.26
C THR A 629 -22.75 17.33 -33.12
N GLU A 630 -23.15 17.62 -31.88
CA GLU A 630 -22.54 17.07 -30.67
C GLU A 630 -23.64 16.42 -29.82
N ALA A 631 -23.25 15.39 -29.09
CA ALA A 631 -24.10 14.75 -28.08
C ALA A 631 -23.23 14.05 -27.05
N THR A 632 -23.70 13.98 -25.81
CA THR A 632 -23.13 13.13 -24.76
C THR A 632 -23.87 11.79 -24.69
N GLU A 633 -25.20 11.83 -24.82
CA GLU A 633 -26.06 10.65 -24.89
C GLU A 633 -26.48 10.34 -26.33
N GLY A 634 -26.39 9.06 -26.72
CA GLY A 634 -26.70 8.61 -28.07
C GLY A 634 -25.66 9.04 -29.11
N PHE A 635 -25.95 8.80 -30.38
CA PHE A 635 -25.00 8.91 -31.47
C PHE A 635 -25.36 10.11 -32.38
N PRO A 636 -24.60 11.22 -32.33
CA PRO A 636 -24.87 12.40 -33.14
C PRO A 636 -24.60 12.09 -34.61
N TYR A 637 -25.44 12.63 -35.50
CA TYR A 637 -25.34 12.36 -36.92
C TYR A 637 -25.71 13.55 -37.80
N GLN A 638 -25.22 13.50 -39.03
CA GLN A 638 -25.54 14.41 -40.12
C GLN A 638 -26.01 13.62 -41.34
N ARG A 639 -27.28 13.79 -41.70
CA ARG A 639 -27.92 13.11 -42.83
C ARG A 639 -28.09 14.06 -44.02
N PHE A 640 -27.33 13.81 -45.07
CA PHE A 640 -27.39 14.56 -46.32
C PHE A 640 -28.49 14.01 -47.21
N GLU A 641 -29.45 14.85 -47.58
CA GLU A 641 -30.46 14.56 -48.62
C GLU A 641 -30.16 15.38 -49.87
N LEU A 642 -29.73 14.70 -50.93
CA LEU A 642 -29.24 15.33 -52.15
C LEU A 642 -30.04 14.85 -53.35
N THR A 643 -30.33 15.77 -54.28
CA THR A 643 -30.98 15.44 -55.55
C THR A 643 -29.96 15.64 -56.68
N VAL A 644 -29.60 14.57 -57.38
CA VAL A 644 -28.70 14.65 -58.54
C VAL A 644 -29.44 15.36 -59.68
N ALA A 645 -28.81 16.36 -60.30
CA ALA A 645 -29.44 17.21 -61.31
C ALA A 645 -29.70 16.44 -62.62
N ASP A 646 -28.73 15.60 -63.00
CA ASP A 646 -28.77 14.74 -64.18
C ASP A 646 -29.10 13.29 -63.80
N ASP A 647 -29.17 12.40 -64.78
CA ASP A 647 -29.27 10.96 -64.51
C ASP A 647 -27.98 10.49 -63.84
N ALA A 648 -28.09 9.94 -62.63
CA ALA A 648 -26.94 9.44 -61.88
C ALA A 648 -26.23 8.33 -62.69
N PRO A 649 -24.88 8.30 -62.69
CA PRO A 649 -24.14 7.18 -63.27
C PRO A 649 -24.48 5.87 -62.54
N ALA A 650 -24.16 4.72 -63.15
CA ALA A 650 -24.43 3.41 -62.56
C ALA A 650 -23.81 3.28 -61.15
N THR A 651 -22.61 3.84 -60.99
CA THR A 651 -21.93 3.99 -59.71
C THR A 651 -21.34 5.39 -59.59
N PHE A 652 -21.28 5.90 -58.37
CA PHE A 652 -20.60 7.14 -57.99
C PHE A 652 -20.10 7.03 -56.55
N ASP A 653 -19.23 7.92 -56.13
CA ASP A 653 -18.65 7.94 -54.80
C ASP A 653 -19.20 9.08 -53.97
N VAL A 654 -19.29 8.81 -52.68
CA VAL A 654 -19.49 9.82 -51.64
C VAL A 654 -18.15 10.07 -51.01
N VAL A 655 -17.77 11.33 -50.85
CA VAL A 655 -16.57 11.73 -50.11
C VAL A 655 -16.97 12.74 -49.05
N TRP A 656 -16.55 12.48 -47.82
CA TRP A 656 -16.79 13.34 -46.68
C TRP A 656 -15.48 13.56 -45.93
N THR A 657 -15.26 14.78 -45.44
CA THR A 657 -14.12 15.12 -44.59
C THR A 657 -14.63 15.81 -43.34
N GLY A 658 -14.04 15.44 -42.20
CA GLY A 658 -14.41 15.99 -40.91
C GLY A 658 -13.61 15.38 -39.77
N ARG A 659 -14.10 15.56 -38.53
CA ARG A 659 -13.47 15.01 -37.33
C ARG A 659 -14.47 14.76 -36.19
N SER A 660 -14.07 13.91 -35.25
CA SER A 660 -14.71 13.72 -33.95
C SER A 660 -13.82 14.18 -32.79
N THR A 661 -14.23 13.89 -31.56
CA THR A 661 -13.54 13.96 -30.26
C THR A 661 -12.71 12.70 -30.03
N GLY A 662 -11.60 12.82 -29.29
CA GLY A 662 -10.78 11.68 -28.86
C GLY A 662 -10.41 10.68 -29.97
N ALA A 663 -10.54 9.40 -29.62
CA ALA A 663 -10.39 8.25 -30.51
C ALA A 663 -11.72 7.83 -31.19
N SER A 664 -12.80 8.60 -31.05
CA SER A 664 -14.12 8.20 -31.55
C SER A 664 -14.18 7.96 -33.07
N GLU A 665 -14.95 6.95 -33.49
CA GLU A 665 -15.06 6.50 -34.86
C GLU A 665 -16.21 7.20 -35.61
N LEU A 666 -15.85 7.85 -36.71
CA LEU A 666 -16.82 8.39 -37.67
C LEU A 666 -17.14 7.39 -38.74
N GLN A 667 -18.43 7.22 -39.01
CA GLN A 667 -18.98 6.20 -39.89
C GLN A 667 -19.81 6.83 -41.01
N LEU A 668 -19.47 6.49 -42.26
CA LEU A 668 -20.15 6.97 -43.46
C LEU A 668 -21.09 5.90 -43.99
N TYR A 669 -22.37 6.23 -44.16
CA TYR A 669 -23.39 5.33 -44.68
C TYR A 669 -24.14 5.89 -45.89
N VAL A 670 -24.71 4.99 -46.68
CA VAL A 670 -25.71 5.31 -47.71
C VAL A 670 -27.00 4.52 -47.47
N TRP A 671 -28.15 5.15 -47.72
CA TRP A 671 -29.43 4.45 -47.59
C TRP A 671 -29.66 3.51 -48.77
N ASN A 672 -29.86 2.22 -48.48
CA ASN A 672 -30.18 1.23 -49.50
C ASN A 672 -31.70 1.02 -49.58
N HIS A 673 -32.34 1.51 -50.64
CA HIS A 673 -33.80 1.40 -50.82
C HIS A 673 -34.29 -0.03 -51.09
N ARG A 674 -33.40 -1.00 -51.35
CA ARG A 674 -33.77 -2.40 -51.55
C ARG A 674 -33.88 -3.14 -50.21
N SER A 675 -32.92 -2.96 -49.31
CA SER A 675 -32.97 -3.54 -47.97
C SER A 675 -33.80 -2.70 -47.00
N GLY A 676 -33.93 -1.40 -47.25
CA GLY A 676 -34.55 -0.47 -46.31
C GLY A 676 -33.68 -0.24 -45.07
N ALA A 677 -32.35 -0.20 -45.26
CA ALA A 677 -31.38 0.00 -44.19
C ALA A 677 -30.19 0.85 -44.67
N TRP A 678 -29.49 1.48 -43.72
CA TRP A 678 -28.21 2.14 -43.96
C TRP A 678 -27.12 1.08 -44.21
N GLN A 679 -26.31 1.31 -45.23
CA GLN A 679 -25.18 0.47 -45.59
C GLN A 679 -23.89 1.24 -45.30
N LEU A 680 -23.02 0.68 -44.45
CA LEU A 680 -21.71 1.26 -44.15
C LEU A 680 -20.86 1.28 -45.41
N LEU A 681 -20.28 2.43 -45.69
CA LEU A 681 -19.37 2.66 -46.80
C LEU A 681 -17.92 2.69 -46.32
N ASP A 682 -17.66 3.39 -45.22
CA ASP A 682 -16.33 3.61 -44.68
C ASP A 682 -16.39 4.08 -43.22
N ALA A 683 -15.28 3.93 -42.49
CA ALA A 683 -15.16 4.38 -41.11
C ALA A 683 -13.69 4.71 -40.74
N GLY A 684 -13.50 5.62 -39.79
CA GLY A 684 -12.19 5.98 -39.25
C GLY A 684 -12.25 7.03 -38.15
N THR A 685 -11.15 7.18 -37.41
CA THR A 685 -11.05 7.98 -36.18
C THR A 685 -10.30 9.30 -36.42
N GLY A 686 -10.47 10.25 -35.49
CA GLY A 686 -9.80 11.56 -35.54
C GLY A 686 -10.21 12.44 -36.73
N SER A 687 -9.24 13.19 -37.29
CA SER A 687 -9.47 14.00 -38.51
C SER A 687 -9.34 13.13 -39.75
N VAL A 688 -10.48 12.84 -40.40
CA VAL A 688 -10.57 11.78 -41.41
C VAL A 688 -11.29 12.23 -42.67
N THR A 689 -10.93 11.61 -43.80
CA THR A 689 -11.70 11.62 -45.04
C THR A 689 -12.27 10.24 -45.31
N LEU A 690 -13.60 10.13 -45.24
CA LEU A 690 -14.36 8.92 -45.50
C LEU A 690 -14.86 8.90 -46.94
N THR A 691 -14.78 7.74 -47.59
CA THR A 691 -15.21 7.61 -48.99
C THR A 691 -15.76 6.24 -49.31
N GLY A 692 -16.78 6.16 -50.16
CA GLY A 692 -17.25 4.88 -50.65
C GLY A 692 -18.10 4.94 -51.90
N THR A 693 -18.00 3.87 -52.69
CA THR A 693 -18.73 3.71 -53.94
C THR A 693 -20.17 3.28 -53.69
N VAL A 694 -21.09 4.03 -54.28
CA VAL A 694 -22.53 3.88 -54.20
C VAL A 694 -23.08 3.29 -55.50
N ASP A 695 -23.85 2.21 -55.40
CA ASP A 695 -24.65 1.66 -56.50
C ASP A 695 -25.96 2.44 -56.66
N ALA A 696 -26.09 3.19 -57.75
CA ALA A 696 -27.27 4.00 -58.01
C ALA A 696 -28.55 3.16 -58.14
N ALA A 697 -28.47 1.88 -58.52
CA ALA A 697 -29.63 1.01 -58.64
C ALA A 697 -30.29 0.68 -57.29
N THR A 698 -29.58 0.86 -56.18
CA THR A 698 -30.08 0.61 -54.81
C THR A 698 -30.21 1.88 -53.99
N ALA A 699 -29.30 2.84 -54.16
CA ALA A 699 -29.24 4.05 -53.34
C ALA A 699 -30.01 5.26 -53.91
N VAL A 700 -30.33 5.28 -55.21
CA VAL A 700 -31.01 6.43 -55.83
C VAL A 700 -32.49 6.14 -56.07
N ARG A 701 -33.37 6.95 -55.48
CA ARG A 701 -34.82 6.90 -55.72
C ARG A 701 -35.34 8.27 -56.16
N GLY A 702 -35.87 8.36 -57.38
CA GLY A 702 -36.38 9.63 -57.90
C GLY A 702 -35.31 10.74 -57.96
N ARG A 703 -34.07 10.37 -58.32
CA ARG A 703 -32.84 11.21 -58.30
C ARG A 703 -32.36 11.64 -56.91
N ARG A 704 -33.00 11.19 -55.85
CA ARG A 704 -32.58 11.47 -54.48
C ARG A 704 -31.63 10.38 -53.98
N VAL A 705 -30.58 10.81 -53.30
CA VAL A 705 -29.66 9.98 -52.52
C VAL A 705 -29.65 10.49 -51.08
N SER A 706 -29.55 9.56 -50.13
CA SER A 706 -29.41 9.87 -48.71
C SER A 706 -28.12 9.26 -48.18
N VAL A 707 -27.28 10.12 -47.61
CA VAL A 707 -26.01 9.77 -46.99
C VAL A 707 -26.08 10.17 -45.52
N LEU A 708 -25.47 9.39 -44.65
CA LEU A 708 -25.39 9.65 -43.22
C LEU A 708 -23.93 9.61 -42.81
N VAL A 709 -23.49 10.60 -42.04
CA VAL A 709 -22.26 10.52 -41.26
C VAL A 709 -22.64 10.54 -39.81
N GLN A 710 -22.11 9.62 -39.04
CA GLN A 710 -22.47 9.44 -37.64
C GLN A 710 -21.21 9.12 -36.85
N ASP A 711 -21.11 9.71 -35.67
CA ASP A 711 -20.21 9.26 -34.63
C ASP A 711 -20.87 8.06 -33.95
N GLY A 712 -20.25 6.89 -34.05
CA GLY A 712 -20.84 5.62 -33.69
C GLY A 712 -19.81 4.64 -33.11
N PRO A 713 -20.27 3.54 -32.48
CA PRO A 713 -19.40 2.61 -31.77
C PRO A 713 -18.41 1.97 -32.75
N ALA A 714 -17.20 1.69 -32.28
CA ALA A 714 -16.11 1.23 -33.13
C ALA A 714 -16.51 -0.01 -33.97
N THR A 715 -16.26 0.03 -35.28
CA THR A 715 -16.51 -1.09 -36.20
C THR A 715 -15.33 -2.06 -36.29
N ARG A 716 -14.21 -1.74 -35.64
CA ARG A 716 -12.98 -2.54 -35.58
C ARG A 716 -12.44 -2.50 -34.15
N PRO A 717 -11.69 -3.53 -33.71
CA PRO A 717 -10.97 -3.48 -32.43
C PRO A 717 -10.00 -2.28 -32.41
N ALA A 718 -9.99 -1.53 -31.31
CA ALA A 718 -9.00 -0.47 -31.07
C ALA A 718 -7.60 -1.06 -30.92
N PHE A 719 -7.49 -2.13 -30.11
CA PHE A 719 -6.22 -2.77 -29.79
C PHE A 719 -6.04 -4.10 -30.52
N THR A 720 -4.77 -4.45 -30.79
CA THR A 720 -4.42 -5.72 -31.44
C THR A 720 -4.38 -6.90 -30.46
N GLY A 721 -4.16 -6.63 -29.18
CA GLY A 721 -3.96 -7.64 -28.13
C GLY A 721 -2.66 -8.43 -28.27
N ALA A 722 -1.66 -7.88 -28.97
CA ALA A 722 -0.33 -8.48 -29.05
C ALA A 722 0.44 -8.22 -27.75
N ALA A 723 1.00 -9.26 -27.16
CA ALA A 723 2.01 -9.13 -26.11
C ALA A 723 3.37 -8.87 -26.79
N ASP A 724 3.67 -7.60 -27.05
CA ASP A 724 4.83 -7.16 -27.82
C ASP A 724 5.80 -6.27 -27.02
N ARG A 725 5.57 -6.13 -25.70
CA ARG A 725 6.41 -5.37 -24.77
C ARG A 725 6.43 -3.89 -25.10
N SER A 726 5.27 -3.37 -25.47
CA SER A 726 5.07 -1.95 -25.69
C SER A 726 3.69 -1.49 -25.21
N PHE A 727 3.62 -0.23 -24.79
CA PHE A 727 2.35 0.43 -24.55
C PHE A 727 1.65 0.74 -25.87
N GLU A 728 0.32 0.89 -25.82
CA GLU A 728 -0.48 1.29 -26.98
C GLU A 728 -0.14 2.72 -27.44
N ASP A 729 -0.43 3.04 -28.70
CA ASP A 729 -0.26 4.41 -29.21
C ASP A 729 -1.28 5.35 -28.54
N PRO A 730 -0.85 6.51 -27.99
CA PRO A 730 -1.78 7.49 -27.41
C PRO A 730 -2.87 8.01 -28.36
N ALA A 731 -2.76 7.80 -29.68
CA ALA A 731 -3.82 8.13 -30.63
C ALA A 731 -4.91 7.06 -30.79
N ASP A 732 -4.69 5.86 -30.24
CA ASP A 732 -5.59 4.70 -30.39
C ASP A 732 -6.47 4.47 -29.16
N TYR A 733 -6.37 5.31 -28.12
CA TYR A 733 -7.20 5.27 -26.91
C TYR A 733 -7.54 6.66 -26.39
N ASP A 734 -8.56 6.77 -25.55
CA ASP A 734 -9.10 8.03 -25.02
C ASP A 734 -8.36 8.48 -23.76
N PHE A 735 -8.16 7.57 -22.80
CA PHE A 735 -7.47 7.87 -21.53
C PHE A 735 -6.79 6.64 -20.94
N ALA A 736 -5.99 6.85 -19.90
CA ALA A 736 -5.33 5.79 -19.14
C ALA A 736 -5.45 5.99 -17.62
N ILE A 737 -5.30 4.88 -16.89
CA ILE A 737 -5.20 4.84 -15.43
C ILE A 737 -3.90 4.13 -15.05
N GLY A 738 -3.12 4.74 -14.16
CA GLY A 738 -1.98 4.09 -13.51
C GLY A 738 -2.41 3.29 -12.29
N VAL A 739 -1.85 2.11 -12.06
CA VAL A 739 -2.04 1.32 -10.84
C VAL A 739 -0.71 1.11 -10.15
N LEU A 740 -0.65 1.56 -8.89
CA LEU A 740 0.49 1.38 -7.98
C LEU A 740 0.16 0.29 -6.94
N PRO A 741 0.74 -0.92 -7.07
CA PRO A 741 0.46 -2.02 -6.16
C PRO A 741 1.55 -2.24 -5.11
N ASP A 742 1.13 -2.33 -3.85
CA ASP A 742 1.84 -2.93 -2.71
C ASP A 742 3.34 -2.57 -2.63
N PRO A 743 3.71 -1.27 -2.57
CA PRO A 743 5.10 -0.84 -2.63
C PRO A 743 5.94 -1.33 -1.45
N GLN A 744 5.40 -1.44 -0.22
CA GLN A 744 6.03 -2.11 0.94
C GLN A 744 7.56 -1.95 1.08
N GLN A 745 8.33 -2.95 0.62
CA GLN A 745 9.80 -2.95 0.65
C GLN A 745 10.41 -1.80 -0.17
N LEU A 746 9.75 -1.34 -1.22
CA LEU A 746 10.16 -0.13 -1.94
C LEU A 746 10.09 1.10 -1.01
N THR A 747 9.06 1.24 -0.20
CA THR A 747 8.93 2.32 0.79
C THR A 747 9.92 2.18 1.96
N GLU A 748 10.11 0.96 2.48
CA GLU A 748 11.04 0.70 3.59
C GLU A 748 12.50 0.91 3.17
N GLN A 749 12.87 0.34 2.02
CA GLN A 749 14.26 0.17 1.64
C GLN A 749 14.54 0.65 0.21
N PHE A 750 13.83 0.22 -0.84
CA PHE A 750 14.10 0.59 -2.25
C PHE A 750 13.40 1.88 -2.67
N ARG A 751 13.69 2.95 -1.92
CA ARG A 751 12.98 4.24 -2.01
C ARG A 751 13.16 4.93 -3.36
N ASP A 752 14.35 4.80 -3.95
CA ASP A 752 14.64 5.23 -5.33
C ASP A 752 13.75 4.54 -6.36
N VAL A 753 13.53 3.23 -6.21
CA VAL A 753 12.63 2.46 -7.08
C VAL A 753 11.17 2.90 -6.93
N HIS A 754 10.71 3.19 -5.70
CA HIS A 754 9.37 3.75 -5.49
C HIS A 754 9.26 5.16 -6.11
N ALA A 755 10.30 5.99 -5.95
CA ALA A 755 10.35 7.32 -6.53
C ALA A 755 10.28 7.29 -8.07
N ASP A 756 10.96 6.34 -8.71
CA ASP A 756 10.88 6.11 -10.16
C ASP A 756 9.46 5.76 -10.64
N GLN A 757 8.68 5.02 -9.86
CA GLN A 757 7.28 4.72 -10.20
C GLN A 757 6.43 6.00 -10.27
N VAL A 758 6.54 6.85 -9.25
CA VAL A 758 5.77 8.09 -9.16
C VAL A 758 6.27 9.14 -10.15
N SER A 759 7.59 9.29 -10.31
CA SER A 759 8.16 10.19 -11.32
C SER A 759 7.72 9.79 -12.72
N TRP A 760 7.72 8.49 -13.04
CA TRP A 760 7.27 8.00 -14.34
C TRP A 760 5.81 8.34 -14.61
N LEU A 761 4.92 8.20 -13.62
CA LEU A 761 3.51 8.56 -13.76
C LEU A 761 3.35 10.05 -14.08
N VAL A 762 4.05 10.93 -13.34
CA VAL A 762 4.00 12.39 -13.59
C VAL A 762 4.50 12.75 -14.97
N ARG A 763 5.67 12.24 -15.36
CA ARG A 763 6.27 12.53 -16.67
C ARG A 763 5.39 12.06 -17.81
N ASN A 764 4.74 10.91 -17.66
CA ASN A 764 3.93 10.31 -18.71
C ASN A 764 2.46 10.75 -18.66
N ALA A 765 2.05 11.59 -17.73
CA ALA A 765 0.66 11.97 -17.53
C ALA A 765 0.01 12.53 -18.80
N GLU A 766 0.58 13.57 -19.40
CA GLU A 766 0.06 14.15 -20.65
C GLU A 766 0.30 13.22 -21.85
N ALA A 767 1.53 12.71 -21.99
CA ALA A 767 1.93 11.95 -23.17
C ALA A 767 1.21 10.60 -23.31
N ARG A 768 0.73 10.03 -22.20
CA ARG A 768 -0.04 8.77 -22.15
C ARG A 768 -1.46 8.96 -21.62
N LYS A 769 -1.93 10.20 -21.51
CA LYS A 769 -3.30 10.54 -21.07
C LYS A 769 -3.70 9.88 -19.75
N ILE A 770 -2.81 9.90 -18.75
CA ILE A 770 -3.07 9.32 -17.43
C ILE A 770 -3.96 10.28 -16.64
N GLU A 771 -5.23 9.95 -16.51
CA GLU A 771 -6.24 10.80 -15.87
C GLU A 771 -6.43 10.49 -14.37
N TYR A 772 -5.98 9.30 -13.93
CA TYR A 772 -6.10 8.87 -12.54
C TYR A 772 -5.03 7.84 -12.17
N THR A 773 -4.60 7.84 -10.91
CA THR A 773 -3.71 6.81 -10.34
C THR A 773 -4.41 6.09 -9.17
N ALA A 774 -4.55 4.77 -9.26
CA ALA A 774 -5.12 3.93 -8.22
C ALA A 774 -4.01 3.25 -7.40
N HIS A 775 -3.89 3.60 -6.13
CA HIS A 775 -2.99 2.94 -5.18
C HIS A 775 -3.75 1.86 -4.40
N VAL A 776 -3.39 0.58 -4.56
CA VAL A 776 -4.16 -0.57 -4.02
C VAL A 776 -3.71 -1.06 -2.64
N GLY A 777 -2.93 -0.24 -1.92
CA GLY A 777 -2.59 -0.42 -0.50
C GLY A 777 -1.28 -1.14 -0.25
N ASP A 778 -1.03 -1.47 1.01
CA ASP A 778 0.28 -1.89 1.53
C ASP A 778 1.39 -0.88 1.18
N ILE A 779 1.10 0.37 1.53
CA ILE A 779 1.93 1.57 1.29
C ILE A 779 3.27 1.45 2.03
N VAL A 780 3.23 1.02 3.29
CA VAL A 780 4.41 0.84 4.16
C VAL A 780 4.62 -0.63 4.50
N GLN A 781 5.81 -1.01 4.97
CA GLN A 781 6.12 -2.38 5.38
C GLN A 781 5.92 -2.58 6.89
N ASN A 782 6.29 -1.59 7.70
CA ASN A 782 6.45 -1.75 9.15
C ASN A 782 5.24 -1.27 9.99
N TRP A 783 3.99 -1.51 9.57
CA TRP A 783 2.81 -1.29 10.42
C TRP A 783 1.75 -2.42 10.39
N MET A 784 2.20 -3.63 10.06
CA MET A 784 1.37 -4.83 9.98
C MET A 784 1.07 -5.50 11.33
N TRP A 785 2.04 -5.58 12.24
CA TRP A 785 1.92 -6.32 13.49
C TRP A 785 1.83 -5.40 14.70
N GLY A 786 1.26 -5.91 15.80
CA GLY A 786 1.26 -5.20 17.09
C GLY A 786 2.67 -5.04 17.70
N THR A 787 3.71 -5.57 17.07
CA THR A 787 5.10 -5.58 17.54
C THR A 787 6.03 -4.72 16.68
N HIS A 788 5.53 -4.03 15.64
CA HIS A 788 6.41 -3.17 14.86
C HIS A 788 6.74 -1.87 15.60
N LEU A 789 7.93 -1.32 15.32
CA LEU A 789 8.37 -0.06 15.89
C LEU A 789 7.64 1.11 15.23
N GLU A 790 6.88 1.86 16.00
CA GLU A 790 6.12 3.01 15.49
C GLU A 790 7.05 4.06 14.83
N ARG A 791 8.26 4.28 15.34
CA ARG A 791 9.20 5.23 14.71
C ARG A 791 9.64 4.81 13.31
N ARG A 792 9.89 3.52 13.08
CA ARG A 792 10.22 2.99 11.76
C ARG A 792 9.04 3.13 10.81
N ALA A 793 7.83 2.78 11.28
CA ALA A 793 6.61 3.00 10.52
C ALA A 793 6.43 4.48 10.12
N ARG A 794 6.67 5.41 11.05
CA ARG A 794 6.53 6.85 10.81
C ARG A 794 7.53 7.42 9.80
N ASP A 795 8.74 6.86 9.75
CA ASP A 795 9.71 7.20 8.71
C ASP A 795 9.23 6.73 7.33
N GLU A 796 8.77 5.48 7.21
CA GLU A 796 8.15 4.98 5.96
C GLU A 796 6.91 5.79 5.55
N TRP A 797 6.03 6.12 6.49
CA TRP A 797 4.86 6.94 6.23
C TRP A 797 5.23 8.37 5.80
N GLY A 798 6.30 8.94 6.37
CA GLY A 798 6.84 10.23 5.96
C GLY A 798 7.27 10.20 4.50
N PHE A 799 8.14 9.25 4.16
CA PHE A 799 8.60 9.06 2.78
C PHE A 799 7.43 8.83 1.81
N ALA A 800 6.49 7.92 2.12
CA ALA A 800 5.33 7.66 1.27
C ALA A 800 4.43 8.90 1.13
N SER A 801 4.22 9.65 2.21
CA SER A 801 3.40 10.86 2.19
C SER A 801 4.01 11.95 1.30
N ASP A 802 5.31 12.16 1.41
CA ASP A 802 6.05 13.14 0.60
C ASP A 802 6.05 12.74 -0.87
N LEU A 803 6.25 11.43 -1.15
CA LEU A 803 6.22 10.91 -2.52
C LEU A 803 4.83 11.05 -3.17
N MET A 804 3.74 10.75 -2.45
CA MET A 804 2.39 10.99 -2.96
C MET A 804 2.08 12.48 -3.11
N GLY A 805 2.75 13.35 -2.35
CA GLY A 805 2.72 14.81 -2.53
C GLY A 805 3.21 15.26 -3.90
N VAL A 806 4.09 14.50 -4.55
CA VAL A 806 4.56 14.80 -5.92
C VAL A 806 3.41 14.70 -6.94
N LEU A 807 2.48 13.74 -6.77
CA LEU A 807 1.27 13.68 -7.61
C LEU A 807 0.34 14.88 -7.36
N GLU A 808 0.23 15.32 -6.11
CA GLU A 808 -0.58 16.48 -5.72
C GLU A 808 -0.04 17.78 -6.32
N ASP A 809 1.29 17.97 -6.26
CA ASP A 809 1.98 19.12 -6.83
C ASP A 809 1.87 19.13 -8.37
N ALA A 810 1.85 17.96 -9.01
CA ALA A 810 1.58 17.79 -10.43
C ALA A 810 0.09 17.98 -10.80
N GLY A 811 -0.81 18.04 -9.81
CA GLY A 811 -2.25 18.16 -10.01
C GLY A 811 -2.92 16.89 -10.54
N MET A 812 -2.28 15.72 -10.37
CA MET A 812 -2.80 14.43 -10.83
C MET A 812 -3.80 13.84 -9.84
N PRO A 813 -5.02 13.46 -10.29
CA PRO A 813 -5.96 12.73 -9.46
C PRO A 813 -5.42 11.35 -9.05
N TYR A 814 -5.57 11.01 -7.78
CA TYR A 814 -5.26 9.68 -7.28
C TYR A 814 -6.16 9.28 -6.12
N GLY A 815 -6.32 7.97 -5.95
CA GLY A 815 -6.97 7.35 -4.79
C GLY A 815 -5.99 6.47 -4.03
N ILE A 816 -6.11 6.48 -2.70
CA ILE A 816 -5.22 5.73 -1.81
C ILE A 816 -5.97 5.05 -0.67
N LEU A 817 -5.72 3.77 -0.47
CA LEU A 817 -6.34 2.96 0.57
C LEU A 817 -5.29 2.19 1.36
N PRO A 818 -5.51 1.88 2.65
CA PRO A 818 -4.59 1.07 3.43
C PRO A 818 -4.77 -0.42 3.10
N GLY A 819 -3.65 -1.14 3.05
CA GLY A 819 -3.60 -2.59 3.13
C GLY A 819 -3.41 -3.11 4.55
N ASN A 820 -3.11 -4.40 4.72
CA ASN A 820 -2.90 -4.97 6.05
C ASN A 820 -1.61 -4.51 6.73
N HIS A 821 -0.61 -4.10 5.96
CA HIS A 821 0.62 -3.51 6.48
C HIS A 821 0.46 -2.06 6.91
N ASP A 822 -0.61 -1.40 6.51
CA ASP A 822 -0.85 0.01 6.78
C ASP A 822 -1.74 0.25 7.99
N ASN A 823 -2.41 -0.79 8.49
CA ASN A 823 -3.40 -0.64 9.55
C ASN A 823 -3.53 -1.82 10.52
N LYS A 824 -2.45 -2.57 10.71
CA LYS A 824 -2.40 -3.75 11.59
C LYS A 824 -3.49 -4.78 11.30
N TRP A 825 -3.64 -5.20 10.04
CA TRP A 825 -4.73 -6.08 9.60
C TRP A 825 -6.14 -5.54 9.91
N GLY A 826 -6.32 -4.23 9.80
CA GLY A 826 -7.56 -3.51 10.08
C GLY A 826 -7.81 -3.23 11.56
N ARG A 827 -6.86 -3.46 12.46
CA ARG A 827 -7.05 -3.18 13.90
C ARG A 827 -6.86 -1.72 14.25
N ASP A 828 -5.99 -1.02 13.53
CA ASP A 828 -5.57 0.34 13.87
C ASP A 828 -5.16 1.12 12.63
N SER A 829 -6.03 2.02 12.18
CA SER A 829 -5.79 2.91 11.04
C SER A 829 -5.33 4.31 11.46
N GLY A 830 -4.86 4.47 12.71
CA GLY A 830 -4.47 5.77 13.26
C GLY A 830 -3.36 6.44 12.46
N LEU A 831 -2.27 5.71 12.15
CA LEU A 831 -1.17 6.25 11.35
C LEU A 831 -1.59 6.55 9.91
N PHE A 832 -2.31 5.64 9.24
CA PHE A 832 -2.82 5.91 7.89
C PHE A 832 -3.60 7.24 7.83
N ASN A 833 -4.52 7.46 8.78
CA ASN A 833 -5.30 8.70 8.85
C ASN A 833 -4.51 9.92 9.36
N GLU A 834 -3.33 9.73 9.95
CA GLU A 834 -2.43 10.83 10.31
C GLU A 834 -1.76 11.42 9.05
N TYR A 835 -1.38 10.56 8.09
CA TYR A 835 -0.68 10.96 6.86
C TYR A 835 -1.61 11.17 5.64
N PHE A 836 -2.72 10.42 5.57
CA PHE A 836 -3.74 10.53 4.53
C PHE A 836 -5.13 10.84 5.10
N PRO A 837 -5.29 11.88 5.95
CA PRO A 837 -6.60 12.27 6.46
C PRO A 837 -7.52 12.77 5.34
N PRO A 838 -8.86 12.72 5.50
CA PRO A 838 -9.78 13.34 4.54
C PRO A 838 -9.45 14.82 4.25
N GLU A 839 -9.01 15.56 5.28
CA GLU A 839 -8.64 16.97 5.18
C GLU A 839 -7.49 17.26 4.19
N ARG A 840 -6.66 16.26 3.87
CA ARG A 840 -5.62 16.36 2.83
C ARG A 840 -6.25 16.49 1.43
N PHE A 841 -7.41 15.90 1.23
CA PHE A 841 -8.09 15.80 -0.07
C PHE A 841 -9.29 16.75 -0.20
N ASP A 842 -9.70 17.44 0.86
CA ASP A 842 -10.88 18.33 0.88
C ASP A 842 -10.88 19.43 -0.19
N THR A 843 -9.70 19.82 -0.70
CA THR A 843 -9.56 20.81 -1.78
C THR A 843 -9.42 20.21 -3.17
N SER A 844 -9.24 18.89 -3.26
CA SER A 844 -9.10 18.18 -4.51
C SER A 844 -10.46 18.07 -5.20
N PRO A 845 -10.62 18.53 -6.44
CA PRO A 845 -11.92 18.58 -7.10
C PRO A 845 -12.52 17.19 -7.36
N TRP A 846 -11.69 16.15 -7.38
CA TRP A 846 -12.14 14.77 -7.56
C TRP A 846 -12.60 14.11 -6.26
N TYR A 847 -12.23 14.60 -5.07
CA TYR A 847 -12.52 13.90 -3.82
C TYR A 847 -14.01 14.00 -3.46
N GLY A 848 -14.70 12.86 -3.48
CA GLY A 848 -16.13 12.76 -3.23
C GLY A 848 -16.48 12.64 -1.75
N GLY A 849 -15.62 12.00 -0.97
CA GLY A 849 -15.72 11.92 0.49
C GLY A 849 -15.37 10.55 1.07
N SER A 850 -15.11 10.54 2.37
CA SER A 850 -14.79 9.35 3.16
C SER A 850 -16.03 8.66 3.74
N TRP A 851 -15.87 7.40 4.12
CA TRP A 851 -16.94 6.60 4.72
C TRP A 851 -17.42 7.10 6.09
N ARG A 852 -16.53 7.74 6.87
CA ARG A 852 -16.89 8.46 8.10
C ARG A 852 -15.96 9.64 8.35
N PRO A 853 -16.39 10.64 9.14
CA PRO A 853 -15.57 11.81 9.44
C PRO A 853 -14.23 11.43 10.08
N GLY A 854 -13.14 11.99 9.54
CA GLY A 854 -11.77 11.78 10.04
C GLY A 854 -11.17 10.40 9.73
N ASP A 855 -11.81 9.61 8.87
CA ASP A 855 -11.33 8.27 8.52
C ASP A 855 -11.40 8.02 7.02
N ASN A 856 -10.24 8.06 6.38
CA ASN A 856 -10.08 7.94 4.94
C ASN A 856 -9.77 6.51 4.48
N ILE A 857 -9.83 5.48 5.35
CA ILE A 857 -9.53 4.10 4.93
C ILE A 857 -10.41 3.63 3.78
N SER A 858 -11.57 4.26 3.60
CA SER A 858 -12.42 4.08 2.44
C SER A 858 -13.01 5.43 2.05
N HIS A 859 -12.93 5.74 0.77
CA HIS A 859 -13.41 6.99 0.20
C HIS A 859 -13.78 6.77 -1.26
N TYR A 860 -14.41 7.76 -1.89
CA TYR A 860 -14.65 7.72 -3.31
C TYR A 860 -14.23 9.02 -3.96
N ASP A 861 -13.85 8.91 -5.23
CA ASP A 861 -13.50 10.01 -6.09
C ASP A 861 -14.43 10.05 -7.30
N THR A 862 -14.66 11.24 -7.84
CA THR A 862 -15.44 11.47 -9.05
C THR A 862 -14.63 12.25 -10.07
N LEU A 863 -14.66 11.80 -11.32
CA LEU A 863 -13.92 12.38 -12.44
C LEU A 863 -14.85 12.52 -13.64
N GLU A 864 -14.55 13.46 -14.53
CA GLU A 864 -15.18 13.57 -15.85
C GLU A 864 -14.06 13.50 -16.89
N ILE A 865 -14.04 12.44 -17.69
CA ILE A 865 -13.03 12.19 -18.73
C ILE A 865 -13.75 12.14 -20.07
N ASP A 866 -13.41 13.03 -21.00
CA ASP A 866 -14.08 13.17 -22.30
C ASP A 866 -15.62 13.16 -22.19
N GLY A 867 -16.16 13.88 -21.20
CA GLY A 867 -17.60 13.97 -20.92
C GLY A 867 -18.23 12.74 -20.29
N ALA A 868 -17.49 11.65 -20.07
CA ALA A 868 -17.94 10.49 -19.30
C ALA A 868 -17.74 10.70 -17.79
N PRO A 869 -18.79 10.56 -16.97
CA PRO A 869 -18.65 10.56 -15.52
C PRO A 869 -18.08 9.22 -15.02
N PHE A 870 -17.06 9.29 -14.18
CA PHE A 870 -16.43 8.14 -13.52
C PHE A 870 -16.50 8.30 -12.01
N LEU A 871 -16.64 7.19 -11.31
CA LEU A 871 -16.50 7.11 -9.86
C LEU A 871 -15.50 6.01 -9.51
N VAL A 872 -14.47 6.35 -8.75
CA VAL A 872 -13.51 5.38 -8.21
C VAL A 872 -13.84 5.18 -6.73
N LEU A 873 -14.26 3.97 -6.36
CA LEU A 873 -14.61 3.60 -5.00
C LEU A 873 -13.47 2.83 -4.35
N ASN A 874 -12.75 3.49 -3.44
CA ASN A 874 -11.63 2.96 -2.70
C ASN A 874 -12.10 2.30 -1.39
N ILE A 875 -11.96 0.98 -1.28
CA ILE A 875 -12.29 0.18 -0.09
C ILE A 875 -11.01 -0.39 0.52
N GLY A 876 -10.52 0.22 1.59
CA GLY A 876 -9.35 -0.23 2.32
C GLY A 876 -9.51 -1.57 3.03
N PHE A 877 -8.45 -1.97 3.71
CA PHE A 877 -8.47 -3.18 4.52
C PHE A 877 -9.29 -3.01 5.81
N VAL A 878 -10.56 -3.40 5.76
CA VAL A 878 -11.53 -3.06 6.81
C VAL A 878 -11.40 -3.90 8.09
N ALA A 879 -11.47 -3.21 9.23
CA ALA A 879 -11.58 -3.79 10.57
C ALA A 879 -12.73 -4.79 10.67
N TYR A 880 -12.54 -5.92 11.37
CA TYR A 880 -13.61 -6.91 11.55
C TYR A 880 -14.94 -6.31 12.07
N PRO A 881 -14.96 -5.43 13.08
CA PRO A 881 -16.20 -4.84 13.60
C PRO A 881 -16.91 -3.88 12.62
N ASP A 882 -16.17 -3.27 11.69
CA ASP A 882 -16.66 -2.15 10.86
C ASP A 882 -17.14 -2.62 9.46
N ARG A 883 -16.87 -3.88 9.09
CA ARG A 883 -17.14 -4.45 7.74
C ARG A 883 -18.54 -4.21 7.20
N ASP A 884 -19.56 -4.47 8.01
CA ASP A 884 -20.94 -4.36 7.56
C ASP A 884 -21.27 -2.89 7.27
N GLU A 885 -20.84 -1.97 8.14
CA GLU A 885 -21.05 -0.54 7.96
C GLU A 885 -20.26 0.01 6.76
N THR A 886 -19.00 -0.38 6.58
CA THR A 886 -18.20 0.06 5.43
C THR A 886 -18.77 -0.45 4.10
N LEU A 887 -19.22 -1.71 4.03
CA LEU A 887 -19.81 -2.25 2.80
C LEU A 887 -21.21 -1.69 2.51
N ASP A 888 -22.02 -1.44 3.53
CA ASP A 888 -23.31 -0.74 3.38
C ASP A 888 -23.10 0.70 2.89
N TRP A 889 -22.09 1.40 3.41
CA TRP A 889 -21.69 2.72 2.93
C TRP A 889 -21.25 2.65 1.46
N ALA A 890 -20.34 1.75 1.11
CA ALA A 890 -19.84 1.56 -0.25
C ALA A 890 -20.98 1.31 -1.25
N ALA A 891 -21.89 0.40 -0.92
CA ALA A 891 -23.09 0.13 -1.71
C ALA A 891 -23.99 1.37 -1.84
N SER A 892 -24.13 2.17 -0.77
CA SER A 892 -24.91 3.41 -0.81
C SER A 892 -24.29 4.48 -1.71
N VAL A 893 -22.96 4.55 -1.80
CA VAL A 893 -22.24 5.46 -2.71
C VAL A 893 -22.54 5.05 -4.15
N VAL A 894 -22.34 3.78 -4.52
CA VAL A 894 -22.65 3.30 -5.88
C VAL A 894 -24.12 3.56 -6.24
N ALA A 895 -25.04 3.24 -5.33
CA ALA A 895 -26.47 3.47 -5.52
C ALA A 895 -26.85 4.95 -5.75
N ALA A 896 -26.08 5.89 -5.17
CA ALA A 896 -26.30 7.31 -5.31
C ALA A 896 -25.75 7.90 -6.62
N HIS A 897 -24.94 7.14 -7.36
CA HIS A 897 -24.26 7.58 -8.59
C HIS A 897 -24.58 6.67 -9.79
N PRO A 898 -25.86 6.43 -10.13
CA PRO A 898 -26.24 5.45 -11.16
C PRO A 898 -25.75 5.83 -12.58
N GLU A 899 -25.46 7.09 -12.82
CA GLU A 899 -24.98 7.59 -14.12
C GLU A 899 -23.45 7.51 -14.27
N HIS A 900 -22.70 7.15 -13.22
CA HIS A 900 -21.23 7.10 -13.26
C HIS A 900 -20.75 5.70 -13.64
N ASN A 901 -19.67 5.62 -14.41
CA ASN A 901 -18.93 4.39 -14.63
C ASN A 901 -18.06 4.11 -13.39
N VAL A 902 -18.35 3.02 -12.69
CA VAL A 902 -17.74 2.73 -11.38
C VAL A 902 -16.58 1.75 -11.50
N ILE A 903 -15.44 2.18 -10.96
CA ILE A 903 -14.26 1.37 -10.70
C ILE A 903 -14.19 1.12 -9.19
N VAL A 904 -14.05 -0.13 -8.77
CA VAL A 904 -13.83 -0.48 -7.36
C VAL A 904 -12.35 -0.81 -7.16
N THR A 905 -11.67 -0.09 -6.29
CA THR A 905 -10.31 -0.39 -5.84
C THR A 905 -10.38 -0.94 -4.42
N THR A 906 -9.70 -2.05 -4.15
CA THR A 906 -9.68 -2.65 -2.82
C THR A 906 -8.39 -3.40 -2.59
N HIS A 907 -7.87 -3.42 -1.36
CA HIS A 907 -6.60 -4.08 -1.11
C HIS A 907 -6.67 -5.58 -1.41
N GLU A 908 -7.66 -6.30 -0.87
CA GLU A 908 -7.85 -7.73 -1.09
C GLU A 908 -9.18 -7.98 -1.83
N TYR A 909 -9.11 -8.75 -2.93
CA TYR A 909 -10.30 -9.17 -3.67
C TYR A 909 -10.17 -10.54 -4.33
N LEU A 910 -9.25 -10.71 -5.30
CA LEU A 910 -8.99 -12.00 -5.95
C LEU A 910 -7.84 -12.75 -5.29
N ASN A 911 -7.87 -14.07 -5.37
CA ASN A 911 -6.68 -14.90 -5.23
C ASN A 911 -6.04 -15.21 -6.60
N ARG A 912 -4.91 -15.92 -6.60
CA ARG A 912 -4.15 -16.28 -7.82
C ARG A 912 -4.90 -17.20 -8.79
N ASP A 913 -5.96 -17.87 -8.34
CA ASP A 913 -6.83 -18.69 -9.21
C ASP A 913 -7.94 -17.85 -9.88
N ALA A 914 -7.86 -16.51 -9.77
CA ALA A 914 -8.84 -15.56 -10.26
C ALA A 914 -10.25 -15.76 -9.67
N VAL A 915 -10.30 -16.17 -8.39
CA VAL A 915 -11.55 -16.33 -7.63
C VAL A 915 -11.57 -15.33 -6.48
N PRO A 916 -12.73 -14.71 -6.17
CA PRO A 916 -12.84 -13.82 -5.01
C PRO A 916 -12.48 -14.54 -3.72
N THR A 917 -11.75 -13.86 -2.85
CA THR A 917 -11.31 -14.39 -1.56
C THR A 917 -12.50 -14.56 -0.62
N THR A 918 -12.46 -15.63 0.17
CA THR A 918 -13.47 -16.00 1.17
C THR A 918 -12.79 -16.49 2.46
N PRO A 919 -13.53 -16.51 3.59
CA PRO A 919 -13.07 -17.15 4.81
C PRO A 919 -12.58 -18.59 4.67
N GLU A 920 -13.06 -19.32 3.66
CA GLU A 920 -12.77 -20.74 3.43
C GLU A 920 -11.60 -20.97 2.46
N ASN A 921 -11.40 -20.10 1.46
CA ASN A 921 -10.37 -20.31 0.44
C ASN A 921 -9.08 -19.50 0.68
N ASP A 922 -9.11 -18.50 1.57
CA ASP A 922 -7.98 -17.63 1.83
C ASP A 922 -7.80 -17.41 3.34
N ARG A 923 -8.34 -16.31 3.90
CA ARG A 923 -8.29 -16.02 5.34
C ARG A 923 -9.68 -15.73 5.88
N TRP A 924 -9.93 -16.08 7.14
CA TRP A 924 -11.24 -15.92 7.81
C TRP A 924 -11.81 -14.48 7.76
N THR A 925 -10.93 -13.52 7.54
CA THR A 925 -11.18 -12.09 7.44
C THR A 925 -11.46 -11.60 6.01
N SER A 926 -11.32 -12.44 4.99
CA SER A 926 -11.41 -12.04 3.58
C SER A 926 -12.79 -11.52 3.20
N LEU A 927 -12.80 -10.53 2.31
CA LEU A 927 -14.01 -9.81 1.88
C LEU A 927 -14.33 -9.91 0.39
N GLY A 928 -13.49 -10.53 -0.44
CA GLY A 928 -13.66 -10.52 -1.91
C GLY A 928 -15.07 -10.90 -2.37
N GLU A 929 -15.56 -12.06 -1.96
CA GLU A 929 -16.92 -12.51 -2.31
C GLU A 929 -18.03 -11.61 -1.71
N ARG A 930 -17.78 -10.97 -0.57
CA ARG A 930 -18.74 -10.02 0.01
C ARG A 930 -18.81 -8.72 -0.79
N ILE A 931 -17.66 -8.17 -1.19
CA ILE A 931 -17.56 -7.00 -2.06
C ILE A 931 -18.29 -7.28 -3.36
N TRP A 932 -18.04 -8.45 -3.98
CA TRP A 932 -18.77 -8.89 -5.17
C TRP A 932 -20.29 -8.85 -4.95
N ARG A 933 -20.80 -9.56 -3.93
CA ARG A 933 -22.25 -9.69 -3.71
C ARG A 933 -22.96 -8.42 -3.27
N GLN A 934 -22.28 -7.51 -2.58
CA GLN A 934 -22.90 -6.35 -1.94
C GLN A 934 -22.66 -5.04 -2.72
N VAL A 935 -21.53 -4.92 -3.42
CA VAL A 935 -21.09 -3.66 -4.04
C VAL A 935 -20.94 -3.77 -5.55
N VAL A 936 -20.54 -4.92 -6.11
CA VAL A 936 -20.26 -5.05 -7.56
C VAL A 936 -21.44 -5.66 -8.33
N HIS A 937 -21.89 -6.84 -7.94
CA HIS A 937 -22.96 -7.56 -8.61
C HIS A 937 -24.30 -6.82 -8.61
N PRO A 938 -24.74 -6.13 -7.54
CA PRO A 938 -26.08 -5.50 -7.52
C PRO A 938 -26.24 -4.26 -8.40
N TYR A 939 -25.16 -3.70 -8.95
CA TYR A 939 -25.15 -2.40 -9.61
C TYR A 939 -24.60 -2.51 -11.04
N ASP A 940 -25.44 -2.12 -12.00
CA ASP A 940 -25.16 -2.30 -13.43
C ASP A 940 -24.03 -1.39 -13.94
N ASN A 941 -23.69 -0.35 -13.20
CA ASN A 941 -22.70 0.66 -13.56
C ASN A 941 -21.29 0.37 -13.04
N VAL A 942 -21.06 -0.77 -12.38
CA VAL A 942 -19.72 -1.24 -11.99
C VAL A 942 -19.16 -2.15 -13.08
N PHE A 943 -17.99 -1.77 -13.64
CA PHE A 943 -17.38 -2.47 -14.77
C PHE A 943 -15.95 -2.97 -14.51
N LEU A 944 -15.27 -2.44 -13.47
CA LEU A 944 -13.87 -2.77 -13.16
C LEU A 944 -13.64 -2.92 -11.65
N VAL A 945 -12.88 -3.95 -11.27
CA VAL A 945 -12.36 -4.14 -9.90
C VAL A 945 -10.84 -4.27 -9.95
N LEU A 946 -10.13 -3.51 -9.11
CA LEU A 946 -8.67 -3.51 -8.99
C LEU A 946 -8.26 -3.92 -7.57
N SER A 947 -7.26 -4.79 -7.45
CA SER A 947 -6.78 -5.27 -6.17
C SER A 947 -5.29 -5.65 -6.11
N GLY A 948 -4.77 -5.69 -4.88
CA GLY A 948 -3.41 -6.11 -4.52
C GLY A 948 -3.44 -7.27 -3.51
N HIS A 949 -2.67 -7.18 -2.41
CA HIS A 949 -2.60 -8.13 -1.28
C HIS A 949 -2.02 -9.51 -1.61
N VAL A 950 -2.56 -10.18 -2.63
CA VAL A 950 -2.16 -11.52 -3.02
C VAL A 950 -1.01 -11.44 -4.01
N ASN A 951 0.19 -11.75 -3.53
CA ASN A 951 1.41 -11.75 -4.33
C ASN A 951 1.29 -12.52 -5.65
N GLY A 952 1.47 -11.82 -6.77
CA GLY A 952 1.26 -12.33 -8.11
C GLY A 952 0.30 -11.47 -8.92
N VAL A 953 -0.10 -12.00 -10.07
CA VAL A 953 -1.11 -11.39 -10.93
C VAL A 953 -2.24 -12.39 -11.19
N ALA A 954 -3.46 -11.88 -11.31
CA ALA A 954 -4.60 -12.66 -11.79
C ALA A 954 -5.61 -11.75 -12.49
N GLN A 955 -6.43 -12.32 -13.37
CA GLN A 955 -7.52 -11.60 -14.01
C GLN A 955 -8.75 -12.49 -14.19
N ALA A 956 -9.93 -11.90 -14.08
CA ALA A 956 -11.20 -12.52 -14.43
C ALA A 956 -12.07 -11.56 -15.24
N VAL A 957 -12.74 -12.08 -16.26
CA VAL A 957 -13.80 -11.39 -17.01
C VAL A 957 -15.12 -12.09 -16.71
N ARG A 958 -15.98 -11.46 -15.92
CA ARG A 958 -17.29 -12.01 -15.54
C ARG A 958 -18.35 -11.50 -16.49
N HIS A 959 -19.13 -12.43 -17.03
CA HIS A 959 -20.30 -12.14 -17.86
C HIS A 959 -21.56 -12.45 -17.05
N GLU A 960 -22.36 -11.43 -16.80
CA GLU A 960 -23.62 -11.54 -16.08
C GLU A 960 -24.79 -11.92 -17.02
N ASP A 961 -25.88 -12.44 -16.45
CA ASP A 961 -27.04 -12.93 -17.21
C ASP A 961 -27.77 -11.83 -18.01
N ASP A 962 -27.63 -10.57 -17.61
CA ASP A 962 -28.18 -9.38 -18.26
C ASP A 962 -27.30 -8.84 -19.41
N GLY A 963 -26.12 -9.44 -19.62
CA GLY A 963 -25.16 -9.06 -20.64
C GLY A 963 -24.05 -8.12 -20.16
N ARG A 964 -24.10 -7.66 -18.90
CA ARG A 964 -23.05 -6.83 -18.30
C ARG A 964 -21.74 -7.60 -18.17
N VAL A 965 -20.62 -6.90 -18.33
CA VAL A 965 -19.28 -7.46 -18.15
C VAL A 965 -18.53 -6.72 -17.06
N VAL A 966 -17.97 -7.47 -16.12
CA VAL A 966 -17.07 -6.94 -15.08
C VAL A 966 -15.68 -7.54 -15.25
N THR A 967 -14.69 -6.67 -15.43
CA THR A 967 -13.29 -7.05 -15.45
C THR A 967 -12.69 -6.89 -14.06
N GLU A 968 -11.94 -7.90 -13.60
CA GLU A 968 -11.39 -7.95 -12.24
C GLU A 968 -9.89 -8.24 -12.34
N LEU A 969 -9.06 -7.37 -11.76
CA LEU A 969 -7.61 -7.44 -11.85
C LEU A 969 -6.99 -7.53 -10.45
N LEU A 970 -6.02 -8.44 -10.33
CA LEU A 970 -5.08 -8.55 -9.23
C LEU A 970 -3.68 -8.24 -9.77
N ALA A 971 -2.98 -7.33 -9.12
CA ALA A 971 -1.57 -7.08 -9.34
C ALA A 971 -0.88 -6.77 -8.00
N ASN A 972 0.11 -7.57 -7.64
CA ASN A 972 0.98 -7.33 -6.50
C ASN A 972 2.37 -7.90 -6.83
N TYR A 973 3.38 -7.03 -6.82
CA TYR A 973 4.75 -7.37 -7.21
C TYR A 973 5.73 -7.46 -6.02
N GLN A 974 5.25 -7.43 -4.77
CA GLN A 974 6.09 -7.36 -3.56
C GLN A 974 7.12 -8.50 -3.44
N GLY A 975 6.82 -9.69 -3.99
CA GLY A 975 7.73 -10.85 -3.93
C GLY A 975 8.45 -11.17 -5.22
N TYR A 976 8.45 -10.23 -6.17
CA TYR A 976 9.19 -10.38 -7.42
C TYR A 976 10.63 -10.00 -7.15
N GLN A 977 11.55 -10.86 -7.58
CA GLN A 977 12.95 -10.73 -7.24
C GLN A 977 13.86 -10.65 -8.45
N ALA A 978 14.68 -9.60 -8.51
CA ALA A 978 15.83 -9.50 -9.39
C ALA A 978 17.11 -9.70 -8.57
N ASP A 979 17.96 -10.65 -8.97
CA ASP A 979 19.24 -10.94 -8.29
C ASP A 979 19.15 -11.21 -6.77
N GLY A 980 17.97 -11.62 -6.29
CA GLY A 980 17.69 -11.90 -4.88
C GLY A 980 17.08 -10.73 -4.09
N LEU A 981 16.85 -9.59 -4.74
CA LEU A 981 16.30 -8.35 -4.15
C LEU A 981 14.86 -8.12 -4.59
N GLN A 982 14.03 -7.51 -3.73
CA GLN A 982 12.61 -7.20 -3.99
C GLN A 982 12.44 -5.76 -4.49
N ASP A 983 13.23 -5.39 -5.48
CA ASP A 983 13.40 -4.02 -5.99
C ASP A 983 12.88 -3.88 -7.44
N THR A 984 11.97 -4.77 -7.86
CA THR A 984 11.57 -4.85 -9.27
C THR A 984 10.74 -3.66 -9.76
N GLY A 985 10.01 -2.97 -8.88
CA GLY A 985 9.37 -1.67 -9.20
C GLY A 985 8.25 -1.70 -10.25
N PHE A 986 7.57 -2.83 -10.46
CA PHE A 986 6.51 -2.93 -11.46
C PHE A 986 5.22 -2.18 -11.08
N LEU A 987 4.63 -1.50 -12.06
CA LEU A 987 3.29 -0.89 -12.02
C LEU A 987 2.46 -1.36 -13.22
N ARG A 988 1.16 -1.03 -13.26
CA ARG A 988 0.31 -1.25 -14.45
C ARG A 988 -0.20 0.04 -15.05
N LEU A 989 -0.28 0.08 -16.38
CA LEU A 989 -1.01 1.09 -17.14
C LEU A 989 -2.22 0.46 -17.82
N LEU A 990 -3.40 1.03 -17.59
CA LEU A 990 -4.68 0.57 -18.14
C LEU A 990 -5.14 1.62 -19.15
N GLN A 991 -5.17 1.30 -20.44
CA GLN A 991 -5.47 2.21 -21.54
C GLN A 991 -6.86 1.92 -22.11
N PHE A 992 -7.75 2.91 -22.10
CA PHE A 992 -9.18 2.74 -22.36
C PHE A 992 -9.61 3.43 -23.66
N ASP A 993 -10.39 2.70 -24.46
CA ASP A 993 -11.08 3.25 -25.62
C ASP A 993 -12.61 3.15 -25.38
N LEU A 994 -13.26 4.31 -25.31
CA LEU A 994 -14.67 4.47 -24.95
C LEU A 994 -15.60 3.90 -26.03
N ASP A 995 -15.23 4.04 -27.29
CA ASP A 995 -16.04 3.63 -28.45
C ASP A 995 -16.07 2.12 -28.67
N SER A 996 -14.91 1.45 -28.52
CA SER A 996 -14.78 0.00 -28.61
C SER A 996 -15.14 -0.70 -27.31
N LYS A 997 -15.21 0.04 -26.19
CA LYS A 997 -15.45 -0.49 -24.85
C LYS A 997 -14.43 -1.55 -24.45
N THR A 998 -13.16 -1.24 -24.72
CA THR A 998 -12.05 -2.14 -24.40
C THR A 998 -10.96 -1.42 -23.61
N MET A 999 -10.18 -2.22 -22.89
CA MET A 999 -9.06 -1.78 -22.08
C MET A 999 -7.85 -2.66 -22.40
N SER A 1000 -6.72 -2.02 -22.74
CA SER A 1000 -5.41 -2.67 -22.85
C SER A 1000 -4.62 -2.49 -21.55
N VAL A 1001 -4.07 -3.58 -21.02
CA VAL A 1001 -3.30 -3.60 -19.78
C VAL A 1001 -1.85 -3.93 -20.09
N ASN A 1002 -0.92 -3.11 -19.62
CA ASN A 1002 0.52 -3.36 -19.68
C ASN A 1002 1.14 -3.28 -18.28
N THR A 1003 2.08 -4.17 -17.99
CA THR A 1003 2.94 -4.12 -16.79
C THR A 1003 4.31 -3.57 -17.16
N TYR A 1004 4.84 -2.63 -16.37
CA TYR A 1004 6.11 -1.96 -16.65
C TYR A 1004 6.85 -1.57 -15.37
N SER A 1005 8.18 -1.67 -15.38
CA SER A 1005 9.08 -1.20 -14.32
C SER A 1005 9.89 0.01 -14.82
N PRO A 1006 9.66 1.22 -14.27
CA PRO A 1006 10.43 2.39 -14.65
C PRO A 1006 11.92 2.31 -14.32
N SER A 1007 12.29 1.80 -13.14
CA SER A 1007 13.70 1.67 -12.72
C SER A 1007 14.50 0.70 -13.58
N ARG A 1008 13.81 -0.25 -14.23
CA ARG A 1008 14.44 -1.26 -15.09
C ARG A 1008 14.26 -0.97 -16.57
N ASP A 1009 13.34 -0.07 -16.94
CA ASP A 1009 12.87 0.14 -18.31
C ASP A 1009 12.44 -1.17 -18.99
N GLU A 1010 11.67 -1.99 -18.27
CA GLU A 1010 11.29 -3.34 -18.68
C GLU A 1010 9.77 -3.55 -18.61
N HIS A 1011 9.23 -4.19 -19.65
CA HIS A 1011 7.88 -4.73 -19.67
C HIS A 1011 7.87 -6.20 -19.20
N ASN A 1012 6.75 -6.61 -18.60
CA ASN A 1012 6.47 -7.94 -18.08
C ASN A 1012 7.30 -8.34 -16.87
N ALA A 1013 6.62 -8.69 -15.79
CA ALA A 1013 7.19 -9.06 -14.52
C ALA A 1013 7.37 -10.58 -14.37
N GLY A 1014 6.77 -11.38 -15.26
CA GLY A 1014 6.66 -12.83 -15.12
C GLY A 1014 7.97 -13.58 -14.83
N GLU A 1015 9.12 -13.12 -15.34
CA GLU A 1015 10.41 -13.77 -15.07
C GLU A 1015 10.95 -13.59 -13.65
N TYR A 1016 10.50 -12.54 -12.96
CA TYR A 1016 10.93 -12.20 -11.60
C TYR A 1016 10.09 -12.90 -10.53
N TYR A 1017 9.04 -13.63 -10.91
CA TYR A 1017 8.14 -14.24 -9.94
C TYR A 1017 8.72 -15.52 -9.31
N VAL A 1018 9.01 -15.46 -8.00
CA VAL A 1018 9.68 -16.54 -7.26
C VAL A 1018 8.89 -17.85 -7.18
N ALA A 1019 7.56 -17.80 -7.25
CA ALA A 1019 6.73 -19.00 -7.15
C ALA A 1019 6.58 -19.75 -8.49
N GLY A 1020 7.24 -19.27 -9.55
CA GLY A 1020 7.32 -19.89 -10.87
C GLY A 1020 6.89 -18.91 -11.96
N PRO A 1021 7.72 -18.71 -13.01
CA PRO A 1021 7.46 -17.69 -14.00
C PRO A 1021 6.19 -17.97 -14.79
N TYR A 1022 5.53 -16.91 -15.25
CA TYR A 1022 4.36 -16.94 -16.12
C TYR A 1022 4.63 -16.17 -17.41
N GLY A 1023 3.78 -16.36 -18.43
CA GLY A 1023 3.99 -15.76 -19.76
C GLY A 1023 3.53 -14.31 -19.87
N ASP A 1024 4.04 -13.62 -20.89
CA ASP A 1024 3.76 -12.22 -21.21
C ASP A 1024 2.23 -11.93 -21.26
N GLU A 1025 1.38 -12.93 -21.58
CA GLU A 1025 -0.08 -12.80 -21.61
C GLU A 1025 -0.77 -12.49 -20.27
N ALA A 1026 -0.08 -12.62 -19.14
CA ALA A 1026 -0.62 -12.25 -17.82
C ALA A 1026 -0.30 -10.80 -17.43
N ASP A 1027 0.61 -10.16 -18.17
CA ASP A 1027 1.09 -8.79 -17.97
C ASP A 1027 0.70 -7.86 -19.13
N GLU A 1028 0.42 -8.40 -20.31
CA GLU A 1028 -0.03 -7.71 -21.52
C GLU A 1028 -1.28 -8.39 -22.12
N PHE A 1029 -2.43 -7.72 -22.06
CA PHE A 1029 -3.69 -8.25 -22.57
C PHE A 1029 -4.75 -7.17 -22.80
N VAL A 1030 -5.75 -7.51 -23.62
CA VAL A 1030 -6.93 -6.67 -23.89
C VAL A 1030 -8.18 -7.34 -23.33
N VAL A 1031 -8.98 -6.58 -22.60
CA VAL A 1031 -10.21 -7.03 -21.93
C VAL A 1031 -11.35 -6.05 -22.16
N PRO A 1032 -12.62 -6.49 -22.03
CA PRO A 1032 -13.76 -5.59 -22.10
C PRO A 1032 -13.73 -4.56 -20.95
N ALA A 1033 -14.18 -3.35 -21.25
CA ALA A 1033 -14.48 -2.30 -20.27
C ALA A 1033 -15.91 -1.82 -20.56
N ASP A 1034 -16.89 -2.37 -19.84
CA ASP A 1034 -18.33 -2.16 -20.10
C ASP A 1034 -18.80 -0.77 -19.61
N ILE A 1035 -18.25 0.26 -20.23
CA ILE A 1035 -18.50 1.67 -19.97
C ILE A 1035 -19.80 2.08 -20.66
N GLY A 1036 -20.60 2.92 -19.99
CA GLY A 1036 -21.84 3.47 -20.52
C GLY A 1036 -21.62 4.36 -21.75
N ASP A 1037 -22.65 4.50 -22.60
CA ASP A 1037 -22.58 5.30 -23.84
C ASP A 1037 -22.65 6.83 -23.61
N VAL A 1038 -22.37 7.30 -22.39
CA VAL A 1038 -22.41 8.71 -22.00
C VAL A 1038 -20.99 9.26 -22.01
N TYR A 1039 -20.64 9.95 -23.09
CA TYR A 1039 -19.34 10.62 -23.31
C TYR A 1039 -19.45 11.55 -24.52
N ASP A 1040 -18.53 12.51 -24.63
CA ASP A 1040 -18.51 13.51 -25.69
C ASP A 1040 -18.30 12.87 -27.07
N LYS A 1041 -19.31 13.04 -27.93
CA LYS A 1041 -19.30 12.59 -29.33
C LYS A 1041 -19.55 13.77 -30.25
N ARG A 1042 -18.93 13.74 -31.44
CA ARG A 1042 -18.99 14.88 -32.37
C ARG A 1042 -18.93 14.44 -33.82
N VAL A 1043 -19.87 14.96 -34.62
CA VAL A 1043 -19.72 15.00 -36.08
C VAL A 1043 -19.46 16.44 -36.49
N GLU A 1044 -18.22 16.73 -36.87
CA GLU A 1044 -17.85 18.00 -37.51
C GLU A 1044 -17.59 17.78 -38.99
N THR A 1045 -18.43 18.34 -39.86
CA THR A 1045 -18.24 18.29 -41.31
C THR A 1045 -17.51 19.54 -41.80
N THR A 1046 -16.39 19.34 -42.50
CA THR A 1046 -15.64 20.39 -43.19
C THR A 1046 -15.71 20.27 -44.71
N GLY A 1047 -16.01 19.08 -45.26
CA GLY A 1047 -16.13 18.88 -46.70
C GLY A 1047 -17.09 17.74 -47.08
N PHE A 1048 -17.81 17.91 -48.19
CA PHE A 1048 -18.70 16.88 -48.72
C PHE A 1048 -18.80 16.95 -50.25
N ALA A 1049 -18.71 15.82 -50.94
CA ALA A 1049 -19.02 15.73 -52.37
C ALA A 1049 -19.62 14.39 -52.79
N LEU A 1050 -20.46 14.46 -53.83
CA LEU A 1050 -20.76 13.32 -54.70
C LEU A 1050 -19.91 13.45 -55.96
N ALA A 1051 -19.18 12.40 -56.34
CA ALA A 1051 -18.27 12.44 -57.48
C ALA A 1051 -18.18 11.08 -58.18
N SER A 1052 -17.60 11.03 -59.38
CA SER A 1052 -17.18 9.77 -59.99
C SER A 1052 -15.67 9.71 -59.89
N LEU A 1053 -15.13 9.09 -58.84
CA LEU A 1053 -13.70 9.11 -58.58
C LEU A 1053 -12.97 8.01 -59.35
N ASP A 1054 -11.82 8.37 -59.92
CA ASP A 1054 -10.87 7.44 -60.50
C ASP A 1054 -9.54 7.51 -59.74
N GLY A 1055 -8.77 6.41 -59.75
CA GLY A 1055 -7.37 6.42 -59.34
C GLY A 1055 -6.54 7.12 -60.41
N LEU A 1056 -6.01 8.30 -60.10
CA LEU A 1056 -5.29 9.14 -61.07
C LEU A 1056 -3.82 8.72 -61.21
N GLY A 1057 -3.21 8.27 -60.12
CA GLY A 1057 -1.82 7.82 -60.08
C GLY A 1057 -1.22 7.91 -58.67
N THR A 1058 -0.01 7.38 -58.52
CA THR A 1058 0.74 7.36 -57.26
C THR A 1058 2.11 7.99 -57.49
N ALA A 1059 2.56 8.81 -56.54
CA ALA A 1059 3.89 9.39 -56.50
C ALA A 1059 4.50 9.17 -55.11
N SER A 1060 5.74 8.67 -55.07
CA SER A 1060 6.48 8.52 -53.82
C SER A 1060 7.03 9.87 -53.38
N ALA A 1061 6.95 10.18 -52.08
CA ALA A 1061 7.48 11.39 -51.49
C ALA A 1061 8.17 11.09 -50.17
N ASP A 1062 9.35 11.68 -49.97
CA ASP A 1062 10.03 11.71 -48.68
C ASP A 1062 9.19 12.53 -47.67
N ASP A 1063 9.44 12.34 -46.37
CA ASP A 1063 8.78 13.12 -45.33
C ASP A 1063 8.94 14.64 -45.53
N GLY A 1064 7.83 15.37 -45.40
CA GLY A 1064 7.73 16.79 -45.67
C GLY A 1064 7.83 17.19 -47.15
N ALA A 1065 8.12 16.27 -48.07
CA ALA A 1065 8.22 16.56 -49.50
C ALA A 1065 6.85 16.65 -50.17
N THR A 1066 6.83 17.25 -51.37
CA THR A 1066 5.61 17.40 -52.18
C THR A 1066 5.56 16.30 -53.23
N ALA A 1067 4.48 15.52 -53.21
CA ALA A 1067 4.10 14.63 -54.29
C ALA A 1067 3.32 15.42 -55.34
N GLU A 1068 3.62 15.21 -56.63
CA GLU A 1068 2.93 15.88 -57.74
C GLU A 1068 2.41 14.88 -58.76
N LEU A 1069 1.23 15.15 -59.32
CA LEU A 1069 0.63 14.37 -60.39
C LEU A 1069 -0.04 15.29 -61.43
N ALA A 1070 0.27 15.09 -62.70
CA ALA A 1070 -0.42 15.78 -63.79
C ALA A 1070 -1.77 15.10 -64.08
N TRP A 1071 -2.85 15.88 -64.07
CA TRP A 1071 -4.20 15.46 -64.44
C TRP A 1071 -4.65 16.18 -65.71
N THR A 1072 -4.65 15.46 -66.83
CA THR A 1072 -4.90 16.02 -68.17
C THR A 1072 -6.33 15.79 -68.65
N ASP A 1073 -6.69 16.47 -69.74
CA ASP A 1073 -7.95 16.26 -70.48
C ASP A 1073 -9.21 16.58 -69.66
N LEU A 1074 -9.13 17.57 -68.77
CA LEU A 1074 -10.25 18.04 -67.97
C LEU A 1074 -11.27 18.78 -68.84
N ALA A 1075 -12.56 18.45 -68.66
CA ALA A 1075 -13.65 19.11 -69.34
C ALA A 1075 -13.76 20.57 -68.86
N THR A 1076 -13.87 21.52 -69.79
CA THR A 1076 -14.01 22.96 -69.50
C THR A 1076 -15.32 23.29 -68.80
N GLY A 1077 -15.30 24.24 -67.86
CA GLY A 1077 -16.47 24.70 -67.11
C GLY A 1077 -17.06 23.65 -66.16
N ARG A 1078 -16.24 22.68 -65.70
CA ARG A 1078 -16.68 21.60 -64.81
C ARG A 1078 -15.92 21.68 -63.49
N ARG A 1079 -16.62 21.34 -62.40
CA ARG A 1079 -16.01 21.23 -61.06
C ARG A 1079 -15.52 19.80 -60.82
N TYR A 1080 -14.32 19.69 -60.30
CA TYR A 1080 -13.64 18.45 -59.95
C TYR A 1080 -13.38 18.44 -58.46
N VAL A 1081 -13.33 17.23 -57.89
CA VAL A 1081 -12.90 17.00 -56.52
C VAL A 1081 -11.83 15.93 -56.50
N TRP A 1082 -10.94 16.01 -55.51
CA TRP A 1082 -9.85 15.08 -55.34
C TRP A 1082 -9.39 15.04 -53.89
N PHE A 1083 -8.71 13.96 -53.53
CA PHE A 1083 -7.94 13.83 -52.30
C PHE A 1083 -6.71 12.95 -52.56
N ALA A 1084 -5.73 13.04 -51.67
CA ALA A 1084 -4.53 12.23 -51.68
C ALA A 1084 -4.56 11.22 -50.53
N GLU A 1085 -4.11 10.01 -50.78
CA GLU A 1085 -3.95 8.95 -49.79
C GLU A 1085 -2.46 8.63 -49.68
N ALA A 1086 -1.85 8.93 -48.54
CA ALA A 1086 -0.48 8.48 -48.26
C ALA A 1086 -0.55 7.08 -47.67
N ALA A 1087 0.29 6.18 -48.17
CA ALA A 1087 0.50 4.86 -47.63
C ALA A 1087 2.00 4.62 -47.38
N ASP A 1088 2.33 3.97 -46.27
CA ASP A 1088 3.71 3.61 -45.94
C ASP A 1088 4.04 2.17 -46.37
N SER A 1089 5.29 1.76 -46.11
CA SER A 1089 5.78 0.42 -46.47
C SER A 1089 5.13 -0.72 -45.67
N ALA A 1090 4.56 -0.41 -44.50
CA ALA A 1090 3.81 -1.35 -43.65
C ALA A 1090 2.33 -1.47 -44.07
N GLY A 1091 1.88 -0.64 -45.00
CA GLY A 1091 0.50 -0.63 -45.50
C GLY A 1091 -0.47 0.20 -44.67
N ARG A 1092 0.01 1.00 -43.70
CA ARG A 1092 -0.81 2.00 -43.00
C ARG A 1092 -1.09 3.15 -43.94
N SER A 1093 -2.26 3.78 -43.84
CA SER A 1093 -2.63 4.89 -44.72
C SER A 1093 -3.41 6.00 -44.03
N ALA A 1094 -3.29 7.21 -44.57
CA ALA A 1094 -4.03 8.38 -44.16
C ALA A 1094 -4.46 9.19 -45.38
N ARG A 1095 -5.65 9.78 -45.33
CA ARG A 1095 -6.23 10.53 -46.45
C ARG A 1095 -6.28 12.01 -46.15
N SER A 1096 -5.91 12.82 -47.14
CA SER A 1096 -6.01 14.27 -47.07
C SER A 1096 -7.47 14.71 -46.93
N PRO A 1097 -7.72 15.94 -46.44
CA PRO A 1097 -8.99 16.61 -46.66
C PRO A 1097 -9.40 16.60 -48.14
N LEU A 1098 -10.71 16.57 -48.38
CA LEU A 1098 -11.31 16.75 -49.69
C LEU A 1098 -10.95 18.14 -50.25
N SER A 1099 -10.45 18.19 -51.48
CA SER A 1099 -10.15 19.42 -52.20
C SER A 1099 -10.95 19.51 -53.50
N SER A 1100 -11.28 20.72 -53.92
CA SER A 1100 -12.10 21.00 -55.09
C SER A 1100 -11.53 22.13 -55.94
N PHE A 1101 -11.81 22.08 -57.25
CA PHE A 1101 -11.51 23.19 -58.17
C PHE A 1101 -12.45 23.17 -59.39
N ALA A 1102 -12.58 24.29 -60.10
CA ALA A 1102 -13.33 24.42 -61.34
C ALA A 1102 -12.42 24.79 -62.52
N THR A 1103 -12.63 24.14 -63.66
CA THR A 1103 -11.93 24.48 -64.89
C THR A 1103 -12.53 25.71 -65.56
N ALA A 1104 -11.70 26.49 -66.25
CA ALA A 1104 -12.10 27.72 -66.92
C ALA A 1104 -13.33 27.53 -67.83
N GLY A 1105 -14.33 28.38 -67.63
CA GLY A 1105 -15.48 28.51 -68.54
C GLY A 1105 -15.05 29.16 -69.87
N ARG A 1106 -15.75 28.86 -70.96
CA ARG A 1106 -15.52 29.53 -72.25
C ARG A 1106 -16.01 30.97 -72.27
#